data_AF-A0A961S789-F1
#
_entry.id   AF-A0A961S789-F1
#
_cell.length_a   1.000
_cell.length_b   1.000
_cell.length_c   1.000
_cell.angle_alpha   90.00
_cell.angle_beta   90.00
_cell.angle_gamma   90.00
#
_symmetry.space_group_name_H-M   'P 1'
#
loop_
_entity.id
_entity.type
_entity.pdbx_description
1 polymer ?
#
loop_
_entity_poly.entity_id
_entity_poly.type
_entity_poly.pdbx_seq_one_letter_code
_entity_poly.pdbx_strand_id
1 'polypeptide(L)'
;MSPGEAFSTRFSGALTVPGPDGKDYTIIDISGVSGSAIDLRNPLTAPSGQHWRNEPQRMEVTARQVGQVFGVAIDNAAKPTVYLAATSAYGLHLKPDGSDWMPGMWGENGGPGTIYRLSPDDNYQPRAFAVIAPNDRVNSGAGLGNIAYDRTNGQLFVSDLETGLIHRVSAASGADLENFDHGVSGRSSFLDVQNGAAASLDQIAFDPDSRPNYTECPGGDFTKDPACWNVADFRRRVWGLAVHRDPASGAVRLYYAVWGSQSFGNPAWDGAGDDQRNSVWSVGINADGSFNHADVRREFLIPGFFASLEDFQRAGGSNPVSDIAISDDGVMLLAERGGLRNLGLGEDEAFATPRESRVLRYARNEDGIWVPAGRYDIGFYDRKDEGQPFLRANGGGGVDFGFGYKDDWRLDPAQPSGFVWMSGDGLCSPQGPCFNPDTNAQDDSDNVTGLQGQSSEVAGDVAPDAAFQPYPDPGPATPPAGPDIAYMIDLDHNLDDAGAFIPEEREANDATTAGDVEVFKPSGAGAPPAHQPPGSVHLPVGSRPAHQPAGSFLHLPIGSHVHQPAGSIHLPIGSKVHLPIGSIHLPVGSFVHVPPGSIHLPVGSFVHVPPGSVHLPVGSKVHLPIGSKVHLPVGSKVHLPVGSKVHLPIGSKVHVPPGSVHLPVGSKVHLPIGSKVHTPPGSKVHLPVGSKIHLPLGSKVHTPPGSVHTPPGSKIHLPLGSKVHTPPGSVHTPPGSKIHLPLGSKVHTPPGSVHTPPGSK
;
A
#
# COMPACT_ATOMS: atom_id res chain seq x y z
N MET A 1 6.56 -33.51 -14.73
CA MET A 1 7.56 -32.44 -14.54
C MET A 1 8.88 -33.02 -14.02
N SER A 2 9.97 -32.31 -14.22
CA SER A 2 11.35 -32.65 -13.84
C SER A 2 11.97 -31.55 -12.97
N PRO A 3 12.92 -31.87 -12.08
CA PRO A 3 13.51 -30.87 -11.18
C PRO A 3 14.05 -29.64 -11.92
N GLY A 4 13.69 -28.46 -11.42
CA GLY A 4 14.08 -27.17 -12.00
C GLY A 4 13.21 -26.68 -13.15
N GLU A 5 12.14 -27.38 -13.50
CA GLU A 5 11.05 -26.78 -14.28
C GLU A 5 10.10 -26.03 -13.35
N ALA A 6 9.53 -24.93 -13.83
CA ALA A 6 8.46 -24.22 -13.15
C ALA A 6 7.09 -24.60 -13.70
N PHE A 7 6.02 -24.35 -12.96
CA PHE A 7 4.66 -24.23 -13.48
C PHE A 7 4.18 -22.80 -13.22
N SER A 8 3.67 -22.14 -14.26
CA SER A 8 3.20 -20.75 -14.17
C SER A 8 1.75 -20.65 -14.62
N THR A 9 0.94 -19.84 -13.93
CA THR A 9 -0.46 -19.57 -14.28
C THR A 9 -0.60 -18.22 -14.97
N ARG A 10 -1.74 -18.03 -15.67
CA ARG A 10 -2.08 -16.78 -16.35
C ARG A 10 -3.57 -16.69 -16.69
N PHE A 11 -4.00 -15.52 -17.10
CA PHE A 11 -5.29 -15.35 -17.78
C PHE A 11 -5.29 -15.99 -19.16
N SER A 12 -6.34 -16.72 -19.50
CA SER A 12 -6.39 -17.50 -20.75
C SER A 12 -6.60 -16.69 -22.03
N GLY A 13 -6.71 -15.37 -21.95
CA GLY A 13 -7.07 -14.53 -23.08
C GLY A 13 -8.57 -14.49 -23.35
N ALA A 14 -8.94 -13.65 -24.32
CA ALA A 14 -10.31 -13.37 -24.70
C ALA A 14 -10.47 -13.31 -26.23
N LEU A 15 -11.66 -13.66 -26.71
CA LEU A 15 -12.01 -13.66 -28.12
C LEU A 15 -13.27 -12.84 -28.35
N THR A 16 -13.31 -12.13 -29.47
CA THR A 16 -14.53 -11.46 -29.95
C THR A 16 -15.31 -12.42 -30.83
N VAL A 17 -16.56 -12.71 -30.47
CA VAL A 17 -17.44 -13.62 -31.22
C VAL A 17 -18.77 -12.95 -31.59
N PRO A 18 -19.35 -13.25 -32.76
CA PRO A 18 -20.67 -12.76 -33.12
C PRO A 18 -21.74 -13.46 -32.27
N GLY A 19 -22.57 -12.66 -31.61
CA GLY A 19 -23.66 -13.15 -30.78
C GLY A 19 -24.96 -13.38 -31.55
N PRO A 20 -25.96 -14.01 -30.90
CA PRO A 20 -27.22 -14.38 -31.54
C PRO A 20 -28.09 -13.19 -31.94
N ASP A 21 -27.87 -12.02 -31.35
CA ASP A 21 -28.54 -10.75 -31.67
C ASP A 21 -27.81 -9.94 -32.76
N GLY A 22 -26.74 -10.49 -33.35
CA GLY A 22 -25.95 -9.85 -34.39
C GLY A 22 -24.95 -8.82 -33.89
N LYS A 23 -24.72 -8.73 -32.57
CA LYS A 23 -23.66 -7.91 -31.97
C LYS A 23 -22.46 -8.79 -31.64
N ASP A 24 -21.27 -8.20 -31.66
CA ASP A 24 -20.06 -8.87 -31.20
C ASP A 24 -19.97 -8.83 -29.67
N TYR A 25 -19.52 -9.94 -29.08
CA TYR A 25 -19.29 -10.10 -27.65
C TYR A 25 -17.86 -10.55 -27.41
N THR A 26 -17.20 -9.93 -26.45
CA THR A 26 -15.92 -10.43 -25.94
C THR A 26 -16.19 -11.51 -24.89
N ILE A 27 -15.65 -12.70 -25.12
CA ILE A 27 -15.77 -13.86 -24.24
C ILE A 27 -14.39 -14.40 -23.85
N ILE A 28 -14.31 -15.17 -22.77
CA ILE A 28 -13.09 -15.90 -22.40
C ILE A 28 -12.72 -16.88 -23.53
N ASP A 29 -11.44 -16.92 -23.91
CA ASP A 29 -10.94 -17.98 -24.77
C ASP A 29 -10.84 -19.29 -24.00
N ILE A 30 -11.83 -20.16 -24.19
CA ILE A 30 -11.85 -21.48 -23.57
C ILE A 30 -10.73 -22.41 -24.07
N SER A 31 -10.13 -22.13 -25.22
CA SER A 31 -8.97 -22.87 -25.74
C SER A 31 -7.64 -22.25 -25.34
N GLY A 32 -7.66 -21.02 -24.81
CA GLY A 32 -6.47 -20.31 -24.36
C GLY A 32 -5.88 -20.91 -23.09
N VAL A 33 -4.58 -20.70 -22.91
CA VAL A 33 -3.76 -21.34 -21.87
C VAL A 33 -3.92 -20.62 -20.54
N SER A 34 -4.37 -21.33 -19.50
CA SER A 34 -4.46 -20.83 -18.12
C SER A 34 -3.23 -21.16 -17.27
N GLY A 35 -2.37 -22.06 -17.76
CA GLY A 35 -1.08 -22.35 -17.15
C GLY A 35 -0.28 -23.39 -17.93
N SER A 36 1.02 -23.39 -17.72
CA SER A 36 1.96 -24.29 -18.40
C SER A 36 3.21 -24.55 -17.56
N ALA A 37 3.91 -25.64 -17.87
CA ALA A 37 5.24 -25.89 -17.33
C ALA A 37 6.31 -25.19 -18.19
N ILE A 38 7.24 -24.49 -17.55
CA ILE A 38 8.34 -23.75 -18.19
C ILE A 38 9.66 -24.46 -17.87
N ASP A 39 10.44 -24.82 -18.89
CA ASP A 39 11.74 -25.46 -18.70
C ASP A 39 12.87 -24.45 -18.47
N LEU A 40 13.18 -24.22 -17.21
CA LEU A 40 14.22 -23.26 -16.80
C LEU A 40 15.63 -23.89 -16.78
N ARG A 41 15.80 -25.17 -17.13
CA ARG A 41 17.01 -25.92 -16.75
C ARG A 41 18.22 -25.65 -17.63
N ASN A 42 18.02 -25.07 -18.81
CA ASN A 42 19.05 -24.97 -19.83
C ASN A 42 18.88 -23.73 -20.73
N PRO A 43 19.03 -22.51 -20.19
CA PRO A 43 19.03 -21.27 -20.99
C PRO A 43 20.15 -21.16 -22.01
N LEU A 44 21.23 -21.95 -21.89
CA LEU A 44 22.39 -22.03 -22.81
C LEU A 44 23.22 -20.74 -22.98
N THR A 45 22.73 -19.61 -22.47
CA THR A 45 23.34 -18.28 -22.60
C THR A 45 23.32 -17.59 -21.25
N ALA A 46 24.22 -16.64 -21.03
CA ALA A 46 24.21 -15.82 -19.83
C ALA A 46 22.95 -14.94 -19.78
N PRO A 47 22.41 -14.66 -18.59
CA PRO A 47 21.35 -13.68 -18.46
C PRO A 47 21.93 -12.28 -18.68
N SER A 48 21.29 -11.49 -19.53
CA SER A 48 21.74 -10.16 -19.96
C SER A 48 20.57 -9.19 -20.15
N GLY A 49 19.40 -9.51 -19.59
CA GLY A 49 18.19 -8.70 -19.76
C GLY A 49 17.52 -8.86 -21.13
N GLN A 50 17.79 -9.97 -21.81
CA GLN A 50 17.19 -10.30 -23.09
C GLN A 50 15.87 -11.05 -22.93
N HIS A 51 15.00 -10.87 -23.92
CA HIS A 51 13.85 -11.76 -24.15
C HIS A 51 14.34 -13.14 -24.61
N TRP A 52 13.91 -14.18 -23.90
CA TRP A 52 14.18 -15.58 -24.23
C TRP A 52 13.13 -16.09 -25.21
N ARG A 53 13.35 -15.75 -26.48
CA ARG A 53 12.44 -15.95 -27.63
C ARG A 53 12.05 -17.39 -28.03
N ASN A 54 12.62 -18.40 -27.39
CA ASN A 54 12.23 -19.80 -27.64
C ASN A 54 11.70 -20.33 -26.31
N GLU A 55 10.53 -19.85 -25.96
CA GLU A 55 9.88 -20.04 -24.67
C GLU A 55 9.64 -21.55 -24.48
N PRO A 56 10.32 -22.19 -23.50
CA PRO A 56 10.37 -23.65 -23.46
C PRO A 56 9.16 -24.20 -22.67
N GLN A 57 7.97 -23.92 -23.18
CA GLN A 57 6.69 -24.26 -22.55
C GLN A 57 6.20 -25.65 -22.94
N ARG A 58 5.52 -26.31 -22.01
CA ARG A 58 4.89 -27.62 -22.22
C ARG A 58 3.81 -27.88 -21.17
N MET A 59 3.08 -28.99 -21.29
CA MET A 59 2.03 -29.35 -20.32
C MET A 59 0.99 -28.24 -20.11
N GLU A 60 0.57 -27.61 -21.20
CA GLU A 60 -0.43 -26.55 -21.17
C GLU A 60 -1.77 -27.07 -20.69
N VAL A 61 -2.44 -26.23 -19.90
CA VAL A 61 -3.82 -26.41 -19.49
C VAL A 61 -4.65 -25.23 -19.94
N THR A 62 -5.85 -25.50 -20.43
CA THR A 62 -6.73 -24.49 -21.01
C THR A 62 -7.81 -24.05 -20.05
N ALA A 63 -8.41 -22.89 -20.30
CA ALA A 63 -9.57 -22.42 -19.53
C ALA A 63 -10.77 -23.37 -19.61
N ARG A 64 -10.92 -24.15 -20.69
CA ARG A 64 -11.92 -25.22 -20.75
C ARG A 64 -11.69 -26.27 -19.67
N GLN A 65 -10.44 -26.65 -19.42
CA GLN A 65 -10.10 -27.74 -18.50
C GLN A 65 -10.13 -27.26 -17.05
N VAL A 66 -9.51 -26.12 -16.75
CA VAL A 66 -9.30 -25.64 -15.36
C VAL A 66 -9.93 -24.28 -15.04
N GLY A 67 -10.42 -23.57 -16.05
CA GLY A 67 -10.94 -22.22 -15.86
C GLY A 67 -9.83 -21.20 -15.61
N GLN A 68 -10.16 -20.15 -14.88
CA GLN A 68 -9.18 -19.15 -14.44
C GLN A 68 -8.57 -19.59 -13.11
N VAL A 69 -7.24 -19.77 -13.09
CA VAL A 69 -6.48 -20.25 -11.93
C VAL A 69 -5.32 -19.31 -11.61
N PHE A 70 -5.05 -19.10 -10.33
CA PHE A 70 -3.95 -18.23 -9.88
C PHE A 70 -2.95 -19.05 -9.09
N GLY A 71 -3.25 -19.36 -7.82
CA GLY A 71 -2.31 -20.07 -6.96
C GLY A 71 -1.88 -21.43 -7.52
N VAL A 72 -0.59 -21.72 -7.44
CA VAL A 72 -0.02 -23.01 -7.82
C VAL A 72 0.76 -23.61 -6.65
N ALA A 73 0.68 -24.94 -6.49
CA ALA A 73 1.53 -25.68 -5.57
C ALA A 73 2.04 -26.95 -6.24
N ILE A 74 3.28 -27.33 -5.93
CA ILE A 74 3.90 -28.55 -6.46
C ILE A 74 4.33 -29.43 -5.28
N ASP A 75 3.91 -30.70 -5.29
CA ASP A 75 4.36 -31.65 -4.27
C ASP A 75 5.85 -32.00 -4.39
N ASN A 76 6.37 -32.70 -3.40
CA ASN A 76 7.79 -33.05 -3.31
C ASN A 76 8.11 -34.48 -3.78
N ALA A 77 7.20 -35.14 -4.49
CA ALA A 77 7.42 -36.48 -5.05
C ALA A 77 8.41 -36.41 -6.24
N ALA A 78 9.08 -37.53 -6.53
CA ALA A 78 10.06 -37.59 -7.63
C ALA A 78 9.43 -37.29 -9.01
N LYS A 79 8.16 -37.65 -9.19
CA LYS A 79 7.29 -37.17 -10.26
C LYS A 79 6.17 -36.41 -9.58
N PRO A 80 6.19 -35.08 -9.61
CA PRO A 80 5.33 -34.32 -8.73
C PRO A 80 3.92 -34.20 -9.29
N THR A 81 2.97 -33.97 -8.40
CA THR A 81 1.63 -33.47 -8.72
C THR A 81 1.64 -31.94 -8.67
N VAL A 82 0.94 -31.30 -9.62
CA VAL A 82 0.67 -29.85 -9.61
C VAL A 82 -0.77 -29.63 -9.14
N TYR A 83 -0.97 -28.68 -8.25
CA TYR A 83 -2.28 -28.25 -7.77
C TYR A 83 -2.52 -26.80 -8.16
N LEU A 84 -3.73 -26.48 -8.62
CA LEU A 84 -4.11 -25.15 -9.10
C LEU A 84 -5.39 -24.68 -8.40
N ALA A 85 -5.42 -23.43 -7.97
CA ALA A 85 -6.56 -22.83 -7.27
C ALA A 85 -7.40 -21.94 -8.21
N ALA A 86 -8.70 -22.25 -8.35
CA ALA A 86 -9.64 -21.45 -9.13
C ALA A 86 -9.85 -20.06 -8.51
N THR A 87 -9.90 -19.00 -9.32
CA THR A 87 -9.78 -17.63 -8.79
C THR A 87 -10.63 -16.59 -9.51
N SER A 88 -10.84 -15.45 -8.86
CA SER A 88 -11.37 -14.21 -9.47
C SER A 88 -10.28 -13.17 -9.78
N ALA A 89 -8.99 -13.50 -9.61
CA ALA A 89 -7.89 -12.56 -9.82
C ALA A 89 -7.79 -11.99 -11.25
N TYR A 90 -8.47 -12.60 -12.21
CA TYR A 90 -8.64 -12.13 -13.60
C TYR A 90 -10.09 -11.67 -13.90
N GLY A 91 -10.78 -11.18 -12.87
CA GLY A 91 -12.16 -10.71 -12.95
C GLY A 91 -13.21 -11.81 -12.83
N LEU A 92 -14.45 -11.41 -12.53
CA LEU A 92 -15.62 -12.28 -12.60
C LEU A 92 -16.46 -11.96 -13.84
N HIS A 93 -16.72 -12.99 -14.65
CA HIS A 93 -17.37 -12.84 -15.95
C HIS A 93 -18.63 -13.70 -16.03
N LEU A 94 -19.75 -13.05 -16.37
CA LEU A 94 -21.03 -13.71 -16.59
C LEU A 94 -21.28 -13.87 -18.09
N LYS A 95 -22.16 -14.80 -18.46
CA LYS A 95 -22.72 -14.84 -19.81
C LYS A 95 -23.39 -13.50 -20.14
N PRO A 96 -23.48 -13.10 -21.43
CA PRO A 96 -24.11 -11.83 -21.81
C PRO A 96 -25.54 -11.63 -21.32
N ASP A 97 -26.28 -12.72 -21.09
CA ASP A 97 -27.64 -12.70 -20.54
C ASP A 97 -27.69 -12.66 -19.00
N GLY A 98 -26.53 -12.68 -18.33
CA GLY A 98 -26.38 -12.68 -16.88
C GLY A 98 -26.84 -13.96 -16.19
N SER A 99 -27.14 -15.04 -16.94
CA SER A 99 -27.81 -16.23 -16.39
C SER A 99 -26.90 -17.13 -15.55
N ASP A 100 -25.59 -17.10 -15.81
CA ASP A 100 -24.61 -18.03 -15.28
C ASP A 100 -23.19 -17.51 -15.54
N TRP A 101 -22.18 -18.17 -14.97
CA TRP A 101 -20.78 -17.92 -15.26
C TRP A 101 -20.45 -18.11 -16.73
N MET A 102 -19.58 -17.26 -17.25
CA MET A 102 -19.08 -17.39 -18.61
C MET A 102 -18.31 -18.72 -18.76
N PRO A 103 -18.52 -19.49 -19.84
CA PRO A 103 -17.67 -20.65 -20.13
C PRO A 103 -16.18 -20.27 -20.09
N GLY A 104 -15.37 -21.10 -19.43
CA GLY A 104 -13.95 -20.80 -19.19
C GLY A 104 -13.65 -20.08 -17.87
N MET A 105 -14.67 -19.71 -17.08
CA MET A 105 -14.45 -19.14 -15.75
C MET A 105 -13.94 -20.21 -14.76
N TRP A 106 -14.60 -21.37 -14.70
CA TRP A 106 -14.36 -22.39 -13.67
C TRP A 106 -14.05 -23.79 -14.22
N GLY A 107 -13.61 -23.91 -15.48
CA GLY A 107 -13.20 -25.18 -16.06
C GLY A 107 -14.28 -26.27 -16.11
N GLU A 108 -13.86 -27.49 -16.45
CA GLU A 108 -14.77 -28.61 -16.61
C GLU A 108 -15.16 -29.18 -15.23
N ASN A 109 -16.47 -29.18 -14.93
CA ASN A 109 -17.03 -29.65 -13.65
C ASN A 109 -16.50 -28.91 -12.40
N GLY A 110 -15.96 -27.70 -12.56
CA GLY A 110 -15.49 -26.87 -11.45
C GLY A 110 -16.43 -25.73 -11.09
N GLY A 111 -16.04 -25.02 -10.03
CA GLY A 111 -16.67 -23.81 -9.52
C GLY A 111 -15.65 -22.94 -8.79
N PRO A 112 -16.10 -21.83 -8.16
CA PRO A 112 -15.20 -20.87 -7.54
C PRO A 112 -14.30 -21.44 -6.45
N GLY A 113 -14.76 -22.47 -5.73
CA GLY A 113 -13.99 -23.14 -4.66
C GLY A 113 -13.15 -24.33 -5.13
N THR A 114 -12.97 -24.55 -6.44
CA THR A 114 -12.33 -25.76 -6.96
C THR A 114 -10.81 -25.69 -6.91
N ILE A 115 -10.20 -26.79 -6.49
CA ILE A 115 -8.78 -27.07 -6.65
C ILE A 115 -8.64 -28.13 -7.74
N TYR A 116 -7.80 -27.84 -8.73
CA TYR A 116 -7.45 -28.78 -9.79
C TYR A 116 -6.15 -29.51 -9.47
N ARG A 117 -6.01 -30.72 -10.01
CA ARG A 117 -4.82 -31.57 -9.88
C ARG A 117 -4.36 -32.04 -11.25
N LEU A 118 -3.06 -31.94 -11.50
CA LEU A 118 -2.37 -32.58 -12.62
C LEU A 118 -1.36 -33.59 -12.03
N SER A 119 -1.73 -34.87 -12.03
CA SER A 119 -0.91 -35.95 -11.47
C SER A 119 -0.22 -36.78 -12.57
N PRO A 120 0.98 -37.32 -12.32
CA PRO A 120 1.58 -38.31 -13.21
C PRO A 120 0.71 -39.55 -13.44
N ASP A 121 -0.17 -39.90 -12.50
CA ASP A 121 -1.07 -41.07 -12.63
C ASP A 121 -2.07 -40.91 -13.78
N ASP A 122 -2.47 -39.66 -14.05
CA ASP A 122 -3.42 -39.27 -15.09
C ASP A 122 -2.69 -38.70 -16.32
N ASN A 123 -1.39 -38.96 -16.46
CA ASN A 123 -0.52 -38.37 -17.47
C ASN A 123 -0.63 -36.83 -17.51
N TYR A 124 -0.75 -36.21 -16.34
CA TYR A 124 -0.91 -34.78 -16.13
C TYR A 124 -2.16 -34.16 -16.77
N GLN A 125 -3.19 -34.95 -17.09
CA GLN A 125 -4.49 -34.41 -17.48
C GLN A 125 -5.15 -33.70 -16.29
N PRO A 126 -5.65 -32.45 -16.44
CA PRO A 126 -6.25 -31.73 -15.33
C PRO A 126 -7.56 -32.37 -14.87
N ARG A 127 -7.75 -32.45 -13.55
CA ARG A 127 -8.99 -32.93 -12.93
C ARG A 127 -9.36 -32.05 -11.76
N ALA A 128 -10.65 -31.78 -11.59
CA ALA A 128 -11.16 -31.26 -10.32
C ALA A 128 -10.83 -32.27 -9.21
N PHE A 129 -10.17 -31.80 -8.15
CA PHE A 129 -9.60 -32.65 -7.10
C PHE A 129 -10.29 -32.44 -5.76
N ALA A 130 -10.54 -31.18 -5.40
CA ALA A 130 -11.24 -30.81 -4.18
C ALA A 130 -12.13 -29.59 -4.43
N VAL A 131 -13.13 -29.41 -3.58
CA VAL A 131 -13.98 -28.20 -3.56
C VAL A 131 -14.00 -27.68 -2.13
N ILE A 132 -13.51 -26.47 -1.95
CA ILE A 132 -13.61 -25.74 -0.69
C ILE A 132 -15.04 -25.25 -0.52
N ALA A 133 -15.72 -25.78 0.49
CA ALA A 133 -17.11 -25.45 0.80
C ALA A 133 -17.35 -25.56 2.32
N PRO A 134 -16.86 -24.61 3.13
CA PRO A 134 -17.03 -24.67 4.59
C PRO A 134 -18.51 -24.73 4.95
N ASN A 135 -18.90 -25.74 5.74
CA ASN A 135 -20.30 -26.01 6.11
C ASN A 135 -21.24 -26.13 4.91
N ASP A 136 -20.79 -26.80 3.84
CA ASP A 136 -21.51 -27.00 2.57
C ASP A 136 -21.86 -25.70 1.82
N ARG A 137 -21.29 -24.56 2.23
CA ARG A 137 -21.43 -23.29 1.52
C ARG A 137 -20.43 -23.22 0.38
N VAL A 138 -20.93 -23.27 -0.85
CA VAL A 138 -20.13 -23.07 -2.06
C VAL A 138 -19.71 -21.60 -2.16
N ASN A 139 -18.44 -21.37 -2.48
CA ASN A 139 -17.92 -20.04 -2.79
C ASN A 139 -18.72 -19.44 -3.97
N SER A 140 -19.13 -18.19 -3.82
CA SER A 140 -20.09 -17.50 -4.67
C SER A 140 -19.46 -16.67 -5.80
N GLY A 141 -18.14 -16.64 -5.90
CA GLY A 141 -17.44 -16.03 -7.04
C GLY A 141 -16.06 -15.49 -6.73
N ALA A 142 -15.81 -14.95 -5.53
CA ALA A 142 -14.49 -14.41 -5.16
C ALA A 142 -13.37 -15.46 -5.34
N GLY A 143 -13.72 -16.74 -5.22
CA GLY A 143 -12.85 -17.86 -5.50
C GLY A 143 -11.75 -18.05 -4.46
N LEU A 144 -10.74 -18.82 -4.83
CA LEU A 144 -9.56 -19.06 -4.02
C LEU A 144 -8.45 -18.06 -4.37
N GLY A 145 -7.55 -17.84 -3.41
CA GLY A 145 -6.38 -17.00 -3.56
C GLY A 145 -5.17 -17.83 -4.00
N ASN A 146 -4.27 -18.07 -3.05
CA ASN A 146 -3.09 -18.90 -3.20
C ASN A 146 -3.23 -20.27 -2.50
N ILE A 147 -2.36 -21.21 -2.86
CA ILE A 147 -2.26 -22.58 -2.36
C ILE A 147 -0.78 -22.91 -2.06
N ALA A 148 -0.50 -23.50 -0.89
CA ALA A 148 0.85 -23.88 -0.49
C ALA A 148 0.92 -25.35 -0.08
N TYR A 149 1.98 -26.06 -0.48
CA TYR A 149 2.19 -27.46 -0.10
C TYR A 149 3.08 -27.61 1.14
N ASP A 150 2.56 -28.30 2.15
CA ASP A 150 3.30 -28.70 3.34
C ASP A 150 4.00 -30.05 3.11
N ARG A 151 5.30 -29.95 2.80
CA ARG A 151 6.18 -31.10 2.58
C ARG A 151 6.34 -32.02 3.78
N THR A 152 6.08 -31.53 5.00
CA THR A 152 6.27 -32.30 6.24
C THR A 152 5.11 -33.24 6.48
N ASN A 153 3.88 -32.76 6.24
CA ASN A 153 2.66 -33.51 6.56
C ASN A 153 1.90 -34.02 5.33
N GLY A 154 2.32 -33.67 4.11
CA GLY A 154 1.68 -34.12 2.87
C GLY A 154 0.27 -33.55 2.71
N GLN A 155 0.14 -32.24 2.89
CA GLN A 155 -1.13 -31.52 2.87
C GLN A 155 -0.99 -30.17 2.14
N LEU A 156 -2.12 -29.58 1.80
CA LEU A 156 -2.21 -28.29 1.14
C LEU A 156 -2.85 -27.28 2.10
N PHE A 157 -2.38 -26.04 2.07
CA PHE A 157 -3.07 -24.91 2.67
C PHE A 157 -3.60 -24.02 1.56
N VAL A 158 -4.85 -23.58 1.66
CA VAL A 158 -5.55 -22.87 0.58
C VAL A 158 -6.26 -21.67 1.16
N SER A 159 -6.02 -20.49 0.60
CA SER A 159 -6.71 -19.26 1.03
C SER A 159 -8.00 -19.10 0.24
N ASP A 160 -9.05 -18.68 0.94
CA ASP A 160 -10.38 -18.42 0.36
C ASP A 160 -10.66 -16.92 0.37
N LEU A 161 -10.79 -16.31 -0.82
CA LEU A 161 -10.97 -14.87 -0.97
C LEU A 161 -12.37 -14.41 -0.57
N GLU A 162 -13.37 -15.30 -0.52
CA GLU A 162 -14.72 -14.98 -0.04
C GLU A 162 -14.77 -14.95 1.49
N THR A 163 -14.26 -16.02 2.11
CA THR A 163 -14.42 -16.20 3.55
C THR A 163 -13.26 -15.61 4.34
N GLY A 164 -12.09 -15.42 3.74
CA GLY A 164 -10.86 -15.06 4.44
C GLY A 164 -10.30 -16.18 5.32
N LEU A 165 -10.81 -17.41 5.17
CA LEU A 165 -10.31 -18.59 5.86
C LEU A 165 -9.09 -19.16 5.14
N ILE A 166 -8.28 -19.91 5.89
CA ILE A 166 -7.26 -20.79 5.34
C ILE A 166 -7.69 -22.24 5.58
N HIS A 167 -7.83 -23.01 4.51
CA HIS A 167 -8.24 -24.42 4.55
C HIS A 167 -7.04 -25.34 4.54
N ARG A 168 -7.10 -26.40 5.33
CA ARG A 168 -6.12 -27.49 5.39
C ARG A 168 -6.70 -28.68 4.64
N VAL A 169 -6.15 -29.00 3.47
CA VAL A 169 -6.65 -30.04 2.58
C VAL A 169 -5.66 -31.21 2.51
N SER A 170 -6.16 -32.44 2.62
CA SER A 170 -5.36 -33.64 2.38
C SER A 170 -4.88 -33.67 0.92
N ALA A 171 -3.56 -33.66 0.68
CA ALA A 171 -3.01 -33.74 -0.68
C ALA A 171 -3.27 -35.11 -1.33
N ALA A 172 -3.51 -36.14 -0.52
CA ALA A 172 -3.80 -37.50 -0.98
C ALA A 172 -5.27 -37.70 -1.39
N SER A 173 -6.22 -37.11 -0.64
CA SER A 173 -7.65 -37.41 -0.82
C SER A 173 -8.50 -36.21 -1.23
N GLY A 174 -7.99 -34.99 -1.14
CA GLY A 174 -8.76 -33.76 -1.42
C GLY A 174 -9.75 -33.39 -0.33
N ALA A 175 -9.73 -34.09 0.81
CA ALA A 175 -10.62 -33.79 1.94
C ALA A 175 -10.20 -32.49 2.63
N ASP A 176 -11.15 -31.58 2.85
CA ASP A 176 -10.99 -30.41 3.72
C ASP A 176 -11.04 -30.87 5.18
N LEU A 177 -9.91 -30.77 5.88
CA LEU A 177 -9.68 -31.38 7.20
C LEU A 177 -9.94 -30.41 8.34
N GLU A 178 -9.58 -29.14 8.15
CA GLU A 178 -9.61 -28.09 9.17
C GLU A 178 -9.55 -26.73 8.46
N ASN A 179 -10.10 -25.69 9.08
CA ASN A 179 -9.86 -24.31 8.65
C ASN A 179 -9.31 -23.45 9.81
N PHE A 180 -8.54 -22.44 9.44
CA PHE A 180 -8.04 -21.41 10.34
C PHE A 180 -8.70 -20.07 9.98
N ASP A 181 -9.35 -19.46 10.97
CA ASP A 181 -9.96 -18.13 10.83
C ASP A 181 -9.03 -17.05 11.37
N HIS A 182 -8.37 -16.29 10.48
CA HIS A 182 -7.57 -15.14 10.88
C HIS A 182 -8.43 -14.09 11.60
N GLY A 183 -9.62 -13.80 11.06
CA GLY A 183 -10.57 -12.82 11.59
C GLY A 183 -11.01 -13.10 13.04
N VAL A 184 -10.96 -14.35 13.49
CA VAL A 184 -11.31 -14.75 14.87
C VAL A 184 -10.09 -15.25 15.63
N SER A 185 -9.61 -16.46 15.30
CA SER A 185 -8.50 -17.10 16.01
C SER A 185 -7.23 -16.28 15.89
N GLY A 186 -6.89 -15.84 14.67
CA GLY A 186 -5.66 -15.09 14.41
C GLY A 186 -5.56 -13.76 15.16
N ARG A 187 -6.71 -13.08 15.35
CA ARG A 187 -6.80 -11.77 15.99
C ARG A 187 -7.01 -11.82 17.50
N SER A 188 -7.52 -12.94 18.02
CA SER A 188 -7.90 -13.07 19.44
C SER A 188 -6.72 -12.97 20.42
N SER A 189 -5.57 -13.53 20.06
CA SER A 189 -4.34 -13.48 20.84
C SER A 189 -3.16 -13.90 19.96
N PHE A 190 -2.18 -13.02 19.79
CA PHE A 190 -0.99 -13.28 18.98
C PHE A 190 0.24 -12.61 19.57
N LEU A 191 1.42 -13.08 19.17
CA LEU A 191 2.67 -12.37 19.41
C LEU A 191 2.94 -11.40 18.25
N ASP A 192 3.10 -10.11 18.55
CA ASP A 192 3.68 -9.17 17.60
C ASP A 192 5.21 -9.30 17.66
N VAL A 193 5.79 -9.87 16.61
CA VAL A 193 7.20 -10.26 16.59
C VAL A 193 8.11 -9.03 16.58
N GLN A 194 7.70 -7.93 15.92
CA GLN A 194 8.52 -6.73 15.79
C GLN A 194 8.76 -6.02 17.13
N ASN A 195 7.79 -6.08 18.05
CA ASN A 195 7.92 -5.45 19.36
C ASN A 195 8.04 -6.47 20.53
N GLY A 196 7.90 -7.77 20.24
CA GLY A 196 8.03 -8.86 21.20
C GLY A 196 6.90 -8.94 22.22
N ALA A 197 5.74 -8.31 21.98
CA ALA A 197 4.62 -8.26 22.91
C ALA A 197 3.43 -9.10 22.44
N ALA A 198 2.75 -9.74 23.40
CA ALA A 198 1.44 -10.31 23.16
C ALA A 198 0.41 -9.19 22.90
N ALA A 199 -0.44 -9.39 21.91
CA ALA A 199 -1.45 -8.44 21.47
C ALA A 199 -2.75 -9.17 21.10
N SER A 200 -3.82 -8.38 20.95
CA SER A 200 -5.12 -8.82 20.45
C SER A 200 -5.74 -7.69 19.65
N LEU A 201 -6.59 -8.04 18.68
CA LEU A 201 -7.36 -7.11 17.86
C LEU A 201 -8.84 -7.48 17.94
N ASP A 202 -9.72 -6.55 17.58
CA ASP A 202 -11.14 -6.83 17.48
C ASP A 202 -11.39 -7.96 16.48
N GLN A 203 -12.18 -8.95 16.90
CA GLN A 203 -12.52 -10.09 16.07
C GLN A 203 -13.53 -9.69 14.98
N ILE A 204 -13.28 -10.17 13.76
CA ILE A 204 -14.12 -9.98 12.58
C ILE A 204 -14.52 -11.37 12.10
N ALA A 205 -15.64 -11.88 12.60
CA ALA A 205 -16.15 -13.19 12.21
C ALA A 205 -16.68 -13.18 10.77
N PHE A 206 -16.62 -14.35 10.12
CA PHE A 206 -17.22 -14.53 8.80
C PHE A 206 -18.73 -14.53 8.94
N ASP A 207 -19.40 -13.85 8.02
CA ASP A 207 -20.85 -13.87 7.93
C ASP A 207 -21.30 -15.02 6.98
N PRO A 208 -21.86 -16.12 7.51
CA PRO A 208 -22.36 -17.23 6.69
C PRO A 208 -23.57 -16.84 5.83
N ASP A 209 -24.17 -15.68 6.04
CA ASP A 209 -25.26 -15.15 5.24
C ASP A 209 -24.80 -14.10 4.21
N SER A 210 -23.50 -13.75 4.15
CA SER A 210 -22.98 -12.83 3.12
C SER A 210 -23.21 -13.37 1.71
N ARG A 211 -23.53 -12.51 0.75
CA ARG A 211 -23.80 -12.89 -0.65
C ARG A 211 -23.22 -11.83 -1.59
N PRO A 212 -22.90 -12.19 -2.84
CA PRO A 212 -22.59 -11.21 -3.87
C PRO A 212 -23.77 -10.28 -4.11
N ASN A 213 -23.48 -9.02 -4.40
CA ASN A 213 -24.49 -8.02 -4.68
C ASN A 213 -24.64 -7.83 -6.20
N TYR A 214 -25.64 -8.47 -6.80
CA TYR A 214 -25.85 -8.39 -8.26
C TYR A 214 -26.61 -7.14 -8.72
N THR A 215 -27.21 -6.37 -7.81
CA THR A 215 -28.18 -5.32 -8.17
C THR A 215 -27.76 -3.90 -7.79
N GLU A 216 -27.01 -3.73 -6.70
CA GLU A 216 -26.64 -2.42 -6.16
C GLU A 216 -25.12 -2.24 -6.11
N CYS A 217 -24.45 -2.45 -7.25
CA CYS A 217 -23.02 -2.18 -7.36
C CYS A 217 -22.74 -0.68 -7.47
N PRO A 218 -21.76 -0.14 -6.70
CA PRO A 218 -21.30 1.25 -6.86
C PRO A 218 -21.00 1.65 -8.31
N GLY A 219 -20.37 0.76 -9.08
CA GLY A 219 -20.06 0.94 -10.50
C GLY A 219 -21.20 0.60 -11.47
N GLY A 220 -22.32 0.07 -10.97
CA GLY A 220 -23.51 -0.30 -11.76
C GLY A 220 -23.38 -1.60 -12.57
N ASP A 221 -22.22 -2.25 -12.58
CA ASP A 221 -21.96 -3.50 -13.29
C ASP A 221 -21.25 -4.49 -12.36
N PHE A 222 -21.92 -5.61 -12.06
CA PHE A 222 -21.38 -6.67 -11.22
C PHE A 222 -20.04 -7.17 -11.74
N THR A 223 -19.89 -7.35 -13.05
CA THR A 223 -18.66 -7.93 -13.62
C THR A 223 -17.47 -7.00 -13.48
N LYS A 224 -17.69 -5.68 -13.38
CA LYS A 224 -16.62 -4.67 -13.30
C LYS A 224 -16.35 -4.13 -11.89
N ASP A 225 -17.13 -4.57 -10.90
CA ASP A 225 -17.07 -4.02 -9.55
C ASP A 225 -16.73 -5.09 -8.49
N PRO A 226 -15.43 -5.23 -8.12
CA PRO A 226 -15.00 -6.17 -7.08
C PRO A 226 -15.69 -5.99 -5.73
N ALA A 227 -16.23 -4.80 -5.41
CA ALA A 227 -16.98 -4.59 -4.19
C ALA A 227 -18.27 -5.41 -4.13
N CYS A 228 -18.76 -5.88 -5.27
CA CYS A 228 -19.94 -6.74 -5.37
C CYS A 228 -19.65 -8.24 -5.31
N TRP A 229 -18.38 -8.65 -5.42
CA TRP A 229 -18.01 -10.07 -5.61
C TRP A 229 -17.99 -10.88 -4.32
N ASN A 230 -18.44 -10.31 -3.19
CA ASN A 230 -18.42 -10.94 -1.88
C ASN A 230 -17.00 -11.29 -1.39
N VAL A 231 -16.00 -10.50 -1.78
CA VAL A 231 -14.63 -10.64 -1.28
C VAL A 231 -14.60 -10.30 0.22
N ALA A 232 -13.85 -11.08 1.00
CA ALA A 232 -13.78 -10.96 2.45
C ALA A 232 -13.44 -9.54 2.93
N ASP A 233 -13.88 -9.18 4.14
CA ASP A 233 -13.52 -7.92 4.78
C ASP A 233 -11.98 -7.77 4.86
N PHE A 234 -11.47 -6.58 4.56
CA PHE A 234 -10.02 -6.29 4.49
C PHE A 234 -9.26 -6.66 5.78
N ARG A 235 -9.92 -6.72 6.93
CA ARG A 235 -9.32 -7.13 8.22
C ARG A 235 -9.09 -8.63 8.36
N ARG A 236 -9.67 -9.45 7.48
CA ARG A 236 -9.58 -10.92 7.49
C ARG A 236 -9.25 -11.55 6.14
N ARG A 237 -9.07 -10.75 5.10
CA ARG A 237 -8.83 -11.23 3.73
C ARG A 237 -7.41 -11.76 3.62
N VAL A 238 -7.27 -13.07 3.41
CA VAL A 238 -5.98 -13.75 3.26
C VAL A 238 -5.74 -14.08 1.79
N TRP A 239 -4.49 -13.95 1.31
CA TRP A 239 -4.11 -14.32 -0.06
C TRP A 239 -2.82 -15.15 -0.11
N GLY A 240 -1.63 -14.54 -0.12
CA GLY A 240 -0.37 -15.28 -0.24
C GLY A 240 -0.11 -16.24 0.91
N LEU A 241 0.44 -17.43 0.62
CA LEU A 241 0.69 -18.51 1.58
C LEU A 241 2.08 -19.12 1.37
N ALA A 242 2.75 -19.52 2.45
CA ALA A 242 3.96 -20.34 2.38
C ALA A 242 4.11 -21.24 3.59
N VAL A 243 4.52 -22.49 3.39
CA VAL A 243 4.90 -23.37 4.50
C VAL A 243 6.42 -23.41 4.61
N HIS A 244 6.94 -23.16 5.81
CA HIS A 244 8.36 -23.26 6.07
C HIS A 244 8.64 -24.05 7.33
N ARG A 245 9.60 -24.96 7.23
CA ARG A 245 10.15 -25.72 8.33
C ARG A 245 11.47 -25.08 8.73
N ASP A 246 11.51 -24.50 9.92
CA ASP A 246 12.72 -23.90 10.46
C ASP A 246 13.83 -24.96 10.60
N PRO A 247 14.99 -24.80 9.96
CA PRO A 247 16.02 -25.84 9.94
C PRO A 247 16.67 -26.08 11.31
N ALA A 248 16.70 -25.07 12.18
CA ALA A 248 17.35 -25.14 13.49
C ALA A 248 16.46 -25.81 14.56
N SER A 249 15.20 -25.38 14.66
CA SER A 249 14.24 -25.89 15.64
C SER A 249 13.41 -27.06 15.13
N GLY A 250 13.31 -27.23 13.80
CA GLY A 250 12.42 -28.18 13.16
C GLY A 250 10.95 -27.81 13.22
N ALA A 251 10.60 -26.64 13.75
CA ALA A 251 9.23 -26.16 13.84
C ALA A 251 8.68 -25.83 12.45
N VAL A 252 7.47 -26.29 12.16
CA VAL A 252 6.76 -26.00 10.92
C VAL A 252 5.78 -24.86 11.18
N ARG A 253 5.76 -23.87 10.29
CA ARG A 253 4.82 -22.76 10.34
C ARG A 253 4.22 -22.52 8.97
N LEU A 254 2.94 -22.17 8.94
CA LEU A 254 2.31 -21.54 7.80
C LEU A 254 2.46 -20.03 7.94
N TYR A 255 3.09 -19.40 6.97
CA TYR A 255 3.11 -17.95 6.77
C TYR A 255 2.01 -17.58 5.80
N TYR A 256 1.36 -16.45 6.05
CA TYR A 256 0.28 -15.96 5.22
C TYR A 256 0.19 -14.44 5.23
N ALA A 257 -0.24 -13.87 4.10
CA ALA A 257 -0.44 -12.44 3.95
C ALA A 257 -1.91 -12.06 4.16
N VAL A 258 -2.13 -11.05 5.00
CA VAL A 258 -3.44 -10.40 5.15
C VAL A 258 -3.45 -9.15 4.28
N TRP A 259 -4.42 -9.10 3.37
CA TRP A 259 -4.68 -8.03 2.43
C TRP A 259 -5.62 -6.99 3.04
N GLY A 260 -5.01 -6.00 3.71
CA GLY A 260 -5.71 -4.87 4.33
C GLY A 260 -5.86 -3.65 3.43
N SER A 261 -5.06 -3.56 2.37
CA SER A 261 -5.22 -2.51 1.35
C SER A 261 -6.48 -2.71 0.50
N GLN A 262 -6.91 -1.70 -0.26
CA GLN A 262 -8.17 -1.69 -1.03
C GLN A 262 -9.45 -1.96 -0.22
N SER A 263 -10.15 -0.86 0.12
CA SER A 263 -11.34 -0.88 0.96
C SER A 263 -12.57 -1.55 0.33
N PHE A 264 -12.65 -1.56 -1.00
CA PHE A 264 -13.89 -1.86 -1.74
C PHE A 264 -15.12 -1.11 -1.21
N GLY A 265 -14.91 0.16 -0.83
CA GLY A 265 -15.99 1.02 -0.31
C GLY A 265 -16.43 0.70 1.12
N ASN A 266 -15.73 -0.19 1.83
CA ASN A 266 -16.04 -0.49 3.23
C ASN A 266 -15.80 0.75 4.13
N PRO A 267 -16.83 1.31 4.78
CA PRO A 267 -16.71 2.54 5.55
C PRO A 267 -15.87 2.37 6.84
N ALA A 268 -15.66 1.12 7.29
CA ALA A 268 -14.80 0.83 8.43
C ALA A 268 -13.31 0.90 8.07
N TRP A 269 -12.96 1.00 6.78
CA TRP A 269 -11.58 1.10 6.35
C TRP A 269 -10.94 2.41 6.80
N ASP A 270 -11.65 3.52 6.65
CA ASP A 270 -11.17 4.83 7.06
C ASP A 270 -10.92 4.89 8.58
N GLY A 271 -9.65 5.02 8.96
CA GLY A 271 -9.25 5.09 10.36
C GLY A 271 -9.04 3.72 11.03
N ALA A 272 -9.01 2.62 10.27
CA ALA A 272 -8.71 1.29 10.81
C ALA A 272 -7.23 1.09 11.23
N GLY A 273 -6.38 2.10 11.03
CA GLY A 273 -5.00 2.09 11.51
C GLY A 273 -4.17 0.99 10.84
N ASP A 274 -3.60 0.10 11.64
CA ASP A 274 -2.76 -0.99 11.13
C ASP A 274 -3.50 -1.94 10.18
N ASP A 275 -4.82 -2.13 10.37
CA ASP A 275 -5.62 -3.01 9.52
C ASP A 275 -5.73 -2.50 8.07
N GLN A 276 -5.45 -1.21 7.80
CA GLN A 276 -5.40 -0.67 6.43
C GLN A 276 -4.12 -1.08 5.68
N ARG A 277 -3.14 -1.66 6.40
CA ARG A 277 -1.85 -2.08 5.84
C ARG A 277 -1.85 -3.58 5.58
N ASN A 278 -1.19 -3.97 4.51
CA ASN A 278 -0.88 -5.37 4.28
C ASN A 278 0.09 -5.86 5.37
N SER A 279 -0.04 -7.13 5.76
CA SER A 279 0.77 -7.71 6.83
C SER A 279 1.07 -9.17 6.57
N VAL A 280 2.21 -9.63 7.08
CA VAL A 280 2.56 -11.06 7.10
C VAL A 280 2.36 -11.58 8.51
N TRP A 281 1.69 -12.71 8.59
CA TRP A 281 1.39 -13.45 9.80
C TRP A 281 1.90 -14.87 9.68
N SER A 282 1.97 -15.56 10.80
CA SER A 282 2.21 -16.99 10.78
C SER A 282 1.47 -17.72 11.89
N VAL A 283 1.17 -18.99 11.67
CA VAL A 283 0.60 -19.91 12.65
C VAL A 283 1.44 -21.18 12.69
N GLY A 284 1.74 -21.67 13.89
CA GLY A 284 2.46 -22.94 14.06
C GLY A 284 1.65 -24.11 13.52
N ILE A 285 2.33 -25.12 12.99
CA ILE A 285 1.72 -26.38 12.55
C ILE A 285 2.18 -27.50 13.48
N ASN A 286 1.22 -28.23 14.05
CA ASN A 286 1.48 -29.36 14.93
C ASN A 286 2.06 -30.56 14.14
N ALA A 287 2.61 -31.52 14.86
CA ALA A 287 3.20 -32.73 14.25
C ALA A 287 2.18 -33.61 13.50
N ASP A 288 0.88 -33.44 13.77
CA ASP A 288 -0.20 -34.11 13.04
C ASP A 288 -0.73 -33.27 11.86
N GLY A 289 -0.10 -32.13 11.57
CA GLY A 289 -0.46 -31.18 10.53
C GLY A 289 -1.56 -30.19 10.90
N SER A 290 -2.17 -30.26 12.10
CA SER A 290 -3.21 -29.32 12.53
C SER A 290 -2.67 -27.94 12.88
N PHE A 291 -3.53 -26.92 12.84
CA PHE A 291 -3.13 -25.56 13.24
C PHE A 291 -2.88 -25.50 14.75
N ASN A 292 -1.75 -24.90 15.15
CA ASN A 292 -1.47 -24.54 16.53
C ASN A 292 -2.02 -23.15 16.85
N HIS A 293 -3.29 -23.10 17.26
CA HIS A 293 -4.01 -21.87 17.60
C HIS A 293 -3.38 -21.08 18.77
N ALA A 294 -2.46 -21.66 19.54
CA ALA A 294 -1.75 -20.98 20.61
C ALA A 294 -0.44 -20.30 20.15
N ASP A 295 0.00 -20.52 18.91
CA ASP A 295 1.26 -20.01 18.36
C ASP A 295 1.03 -19.19 17.09
N VAL A 296 0.16 -18.18 17.23
CA VAL A 296 -0.13 -17.18 16.20
C VAL A 296 0.80 -15.97 16.36
N ARG A 297 1.34 -15.48 15.24
CA ARG A 297 2.26 -14.35 15.19
C ARG A 297 1.86 -13.35 14.11
N ARG A 298 1.96 -12.07 14.44
CA ARG A 298 2.10 -11.00 13.44
C ARG A 298 3.59 -10.79 13.23
N GLU A 299 4.09 -11.20 12.06
CA GLU A 299 5.53 -11.16 11.77
C GLU A 299 5.97 -9.72 11.49
N PHE A 300 5.25 -9.01 10.64
CA PHE A 300 5.51 -7.60 10.29
C PHE A 300 4.38 -7.00 9.46
N LEU A 301 4.40 -5.66 9.35
CA LEU A 301 3.56 -4.87 8.46
C LEU A 301 4.37 -4.52 7.21
N ILE A 302 3.76 -4.64 6.03
CA ILE A 302 4.41 -4.35 4.75
C ILE A 302 4.73 -2.84 4.67
N PRO A 303 5.94 -2.46 4.21
CA PRO A 303 6.29 -1.06 4.02
C PRO A 303 5.43 -0.43 2.94
N GLY A 304 5.02 0.82 3.19
CA GLY A 304 4.28 1.59 2.20
C GLY A 304 5.05 1.75 0.89
N PHE A 305 4.31 1.83 -0.21
CA PHE A 305 4.85 2.06 -1.54
C PHE A 305 4.62 3.50 -2.00
N PHE A 306 3.40 3.99 -1.83
CA PHE A 306 2.99 5.29 -2.35
C PHE A 306 3.44 6.44 -1.45
N ALA A 307 3.92 7.53 -2.08
CA ALA A 307 4.30 8.76 -1.39
C ALA A 307 3.17 9.79 -1.34
N SER A 308 2.24 9.74 -2.30
CA SER A 308 1.14 10.69 -2.41
C SER A 308 -0.09 10.23 -1.61
N LEU A 309 -0.83 11.18 -1.05
CA LEU A 309 -2.09 10.88 -0.36
C LEU A 309 -3.16 10.36 -1.34
N GLU A 310 -3.14 10.82 -2.59
CA GLU A 310 -4.08 10.42 -3.63
C GLU A 310 -3.92 8.94 -3.97
N ASP A 311 -2.69 8.49 -4.20
CA ASP A 311 -2.40 7.08 -4.46
C ASP A 311 -2.67 6.22 -3.23
N PHE A 312 -2.35 6.72 -2.03
CA PHE A 312 -2.72 6.04 -0.80
C PHE A 312 -4.24 5.86 -0.66
N GLN A 313 -5.04 6.86 -1.02
CA GLN A 313 -6.50 6.77 -0.99
C GLN A 313 -7.04 5.79 -2.03
N ARG A 314 -6.40 5.70 -3.19
CA ARG A 314 -6.78 4.79 -4.28
C ARG A 314 -6.41 3.33 -3.97
N ALA A 315 -5.18 3.08 -3.56
CA ALA A 315 -4.58 1.74 -3.50
C ALA A 315 -4.21 1.29 -2.08
N GLY A 316 -4.33 2.14 -1.07
CA GLY A 316 -3.88 1.88 0.29
C GLY A 316 -2.37 2.09 0.47
N GLY A 317 -1.80 1.51 1.53
CA GLY A 317 -0.36 1.66 1.83
C GLY A 317 0.56 1.02 0.79
N SER A 318 0.17 -0.14 0.24
CA SER A 318 0.84 -0.86 -0.83
C SER A 318 -0.12 -1.85 -1.48
N ASN A 319 0.34 -2.55 -2.51
CA ASN A 319 -0.44 -3.57 -3.20
C ASN A 319 -0.48 -4.92 -2.42
N PRO A 320 -1.55 -5.74 -2.59
CA PRO A 320 -1.70 -7.01 -1.90
C PRO A 320 -0.56 -7.98 -2.19
N VAL A 321 -0.15 -8.76 -1.18
CA VAL A 321 0.78 -9.87 -1.36
C VAL A 321 -0.01 -11.12 -1.73
N SER A 322 0.09 -11.53 -2.99
CA SER A 322 -0.62 -12.68 -3.54
C SER A 322 0.18 -13.98 -3.42
N ASP A 323 1.50 -13.88 -3.24
CA ASP A 323 2.37 -15.05 -3.12
C ASP A 323 3.58 -14.83 -2.20
N ILE A 324 4.03 -15.92 -1.57
CA ILE A 324 5.14 -15.95 -0.62
C ILE A 324 6.01 -17.17 -0.93
N ALA A 325 7.31 -16.96 -1.09
CA ALA A 325 8.29 -18.04 -1.14
C ALA A 325 9.28 -17.92 0.01
N ILE A 326 9.64 -19.05 0.63
CA ILE A 326 10.65 -19.09 1.69
C ILE A 326 11.67 -20.17 1.37
N SER A 327 12.92 -19.77 1.23
CA SER A 327 14.03 -20.69 0.96
C SER A 327 14.43 -21.48 2.21
N ASP A 328 15.12 -22.60 2.00
CA ASP A 328 15.61 -23.45 3.10
C ASP A 328 16.65 -22.74 3.99
N ASP A 329 17.38 -21.76 3.45
CA ASP A 329 18.35 -20.92 4.17
C ASP A 329 17.70 -19.71 4.89
N GLY A 330 16.38 -19.56 4.82
CA GLY A 330 15.65 -18.58 5.62
C GLY A 330 15.57 -17.18 5.02
N VAL A 331 15.50 -17.08 3.69
CA VAL A 331 15.11 -15.86 2.97
C VAL A 331 13.64 -15.96 2.60
N MET A 332 12.88 -14.90 2.82
CA MET A 332 11.48 -14.80 2.46
C MET A 332 11.30 -13.79 1.32
N LEU A 333 10.51 -14.17 0.33
CA LEU A 333 10.08 -13.34 -0.78
C LEU A 333 8.59 -13.09 -0.67
N LEU A 334 8.17 -11.87 -0.96
CA LEU A 334 6.75 -11.49 -1.02
C LEU A 334 6.48 -10.87 -2.39
N ALA A 335 5.64 -11.50 -3.18
CA ALA A 335 5.18 -10.94 -4.45
C ALA A 335 3.90 -10.13 -4.22
N GLU A 336 3.99 -8.83 -4.44
CA GLU A 336 2.80 -7.98 -4.55
C GLU A 336 2.17 -8.16 -5.95
N ARG A 337 0.84 -8.11 -6.02
CA ARG A 337 0.07 -8.01 -7.27
C ARG A 337 -0.70 -6.70 -7.27
N GLY A 338 -0.84 -6.08 -8.44
CA GLY A 338 -1.63 -4.86 -8.57
C GLY A 338 -3.03 -5.04 -8.00
N GLY A 339 -3.58 -3.99 -7.40
CA GLY A 339 -4.89 -4.09 -6.76
C GLY A 339 -6.00 -4.62 -7.68
N LEU A 340 -6.86 -5.49 -7.14
CA LEU A 340 -7.91 -6.20 -7.88
C LEU A 340 -8.89 -5.21 -8.55
N ARG A 341 -9.12 -5.40 -9.85
CA ARG A 341 -10.10 -4.65 -10.66
C ARG A 341 -10.60 -5.50 -11.82
N ASN A 342 -11.61 -5.02 -12.55
CA ASN A 342 -12.00 -5.61 -13.83
C ASN A 342 -12.52 -4.51 -14.77
N LEU A 343 -11.74 -4.15 -15.79
CA LEU A 343 -12.17 -3.19 -16.82
C LEU A 343 -13.10 -3.82 -17.88
N GLY A 344 -13.12 -5.14 -17.97
CA GLY A 344 -13.84 -5.91 -18.98
C GLY A 344 -12.89 -6.73 -19.85
N LEU A 345 -13.42 -7.81 -20.43
CA LEU A 345 -12.67 -8.64 -21.37
C LEU A 345 -12.32 -7.83 -22.62
N GLY A 346 -11.04 -7.87 -23.03
CA GLY A 346 -10.53 -7.17 -24.22
C GLY A 346 -10.07 -5.73 -23.99
N GLU A 347 -10.11 -5.25 -22.75
CA GLU A 347 -9.45 -3.99 -22.37
C GLU A 347 -8.00 -4.27 -21.95
N ASP A 348 -7.09 -3.36 -22.28
CA ASP A 348 -5.70 -3.43 -21.83
C ASP A 348 -5.63 -3.37 -20.29
N GLU A 349 -4.72 -4.14 -19.70
CA GLU A 349 -4.43 -4.10 -18.26
C GLU A 349 -5.65 -4.39 -17.36
N ALA A 350 -6.61 -5.18 -17.84
CA ALA A 350 -7.96 -5.22 -17.27
C ALA A 350 -8.07 -5.61 -15.78
N PHE A 351 -7.16 -6.41 -15.24
CA PHE A 351 -7.43 -7.20 -14.03
C PHE A 351 -6.68 -6.78 -12.76
N ALA A 352 -5.57 -6.07 -12.92
CA ALA A 352 -4.79 -5.52 -11.82
C ALA A 352 -4.35 -4.09 -12.17
N THR A 353 -3.94 -3.30 -11.19
CA THR A 353 -3.26 -2.02 -11.49
C THR A 353 -1.78 -2.32 -11.77
N PRO A 354 -1.32 -2.25 -13.03
CA PRO A 354 0.02 -2.69 -13.37
C PRO A 354 1.05 -1.68 -12.90
N ARG A 355 2.32 -2.10 -12.93
CA ARG A 355 3.45 -1.23 -12.63
C ARG A 355 3.36 -0.59 -11.25
N GLU A 356 2.74 -1.17 -10.23
CA GLU A 356 2.75 -0.61 -8.86
C GLU A 356 3.15 -1.64 -7.79
N SER A 357 3.70 -2.77 -8.23
CA SER A 357 3.82 -4.00 -7.45
C SER A 357 5.25 -4.50 -7.41
N ARG A 358 5.71 -4.87 -6.22
CA ARG A 358 7.10 -5.22 -5.98
C ARG A 358 7.24 -6.69 -5.61
N VAL A 359 8.44 -7.24 -5.81
CA VAL A 359 8.88 -8.42 -5.06
C VAL A 359 9.84 -7.96 -3.96
N LEU A 360 9.42 -8.13 -2.72
CA LEU A 360 10.18 -7.73 -1.53
C LEU A 360 10.97 -8.91 -0.99
N ARG A 361 12.21 -8.64 -0.55
CA ARG A 361 13.09 -9.62 0.07
C ARG A 361 13.19 -9.34 1.57
N TYR A 362 13.05 -10.39 2.37
CA TYR A 362 13.22 -10.36 3.82
C TYR A 362 14.23 -11.43 4.24
N ALA A 363 14.99 -11.11 5.27
CA ALA A 363 15.90 -12.05 5.93
C ALA A 363 15.68 -11.99 7.44
N ARG A 364 16.08 -13.04 8.15
CA ARG A 364 16.06 -13.03 9.61
C ARG A 364 17.30 -12.36 10.17
N ASN A 365 17.13 -11.50 11.17
CA ASN A 365 18.25 -11.00 11.97
C ASN A 365 18.72 -12.04 13.00
N GLU A 366 19.69 -11.69 13.85
CA GLU A 366 20.24 -12.57 14.89
C GLU A 366 19.19 -13.05 15.91
N ASP A 367 18.12 -12.28 16.11
CA ASP A 367 17.00 -12.62 17.00
C ASP A 367 15.92 -13.48 16.32
N GLY A 368 16.13 -13.85 15.05
CA GLY A 368 15.17 -14.62 14.26
C GLY A 368 13.97 -13.82 13.74
N ILE A 369 14.03 -12.49 13.82
CA ILE A 369 12.98 -11.57 13.37
C ILE A 369 13.18 -11.26 11.89
N TRP A 370 12.11 -11.36 11.11
CA TRP A 370 12.11 -10.93 9.71
C TRP A 370 12.29 -9.42 9.59
N VAL A 371 13.31 -9.02 8.82
CA VAL A 371 13.61 -7.62 8.52
C VAL A 371 13.72 -7.44 7.00
N PRO A 372 13.32 -6.27 6.47
CA PRO A 372 13.48 -5.97 5.05
C PRO A 372 14.97 -6.05 4.65
N ALA A 373 15.22 -6.79 3.58
CA ALA A 373 16.57 -7.08 3.08
C ALA A 373 16.75 -6.71 1.60
N GLY A 374 15.77 -6.04 1.00
CA GLY A 374 15.84 -5.49 -0.36
C GLY A 374 14.54 -5.64 -1.15
N ARG A 375 14.62 -5.31 -2.43
CA ARG A 375 13.59 -5.49 -3.45
C ARG A 375 14.25 -5.99 -4.74
N TYR A 376 13.56 -6.84 -5.48
CA TYR A 376 13.92 -7.14 -6.87
C TYR A 376 13.18 -6.20 -7.81
N ASP A 377 13.93 -5.55 -8.71
CA ASP A 377 13.33 -4.83 -9.83
C ASP A 377 12.80 -5.83 -10.85
N ILE A 378 11.60 -5.56 -11.38
CA ILE A 378 10.90 -6.43 -12.34
C ILE A 378 10.65 -5.62 -13.60
N GLY A 379 11.12 -6.12 -14.75
CA GLY A 379 11.08 -5.43 -16.02
C GLY A 379 11.94 -4.16 -16.08
N PHE A 380 11.95 -3.51 -17.24
CA PHE A 380 12.79 -2.33 -17.46
C PHE A 380 12.09 -0.98 -17.21
N TYR A 381 10.76 -0.95 -17.29
CA TYR A 381 10.00 0.28 -17.11
C TYR A 381 9.96 0.73 -15.65
N ASP A 382 10.40 1.96 -15.36
CA ASP A 382 10.60 2.51 -14.01
C ASP A 382 9.52 3.47 -13.53
N ARG A 383 8.33 3.38 -14.14
CA ARG A 383 7.15 4.17 -13.78
C ARG A 383 7.30 5.70 -13.91
N LYS A 384 8.13 6.15 -14.85
CA LYS A 384 8.41 7.58 -15.03
C LYS A 384 7.17 8.43 -15.30
N ASP A 385 6.12 7.85 -15.89
CA ASP A 385 4.92 8.56 -16.29
C ASP A 385 3.78 8.46 -15.25
N GLU A 386 3.89 7.55 -14.28
CA GLU A 386 2.91 7.29 -13.21
C GLU A 386 3.21 8.07 -11.93
N GLY A 387 4.45 8.54 -11.76
CA GLY A 387 4.86 9.31 -10.60
C GLY A 387 5.54 8.48 -9.51
N GLN A 388 5.88 9.15 -8.42
CA GLN A 388 6.74 8.58 -7.38
C GLN A 388 6.05 7.44 -6.62
N PRO A 389 6.79 6.40 -6.22
CA PRO A 389 8.23 6.23 -6.44
C PRO A 389 8.56 5.76 -7.88
N PHE A 390 9.60 6.35 -8.47
CA PHE A 390 10.13 5.96 -9.78
C PHE A 390 10.99 4.70 -9.64
N LEU A 391 10.35 3.54 -9.78
CA LEU A 391 10.91 2.21 -9.57
C LEU A 391 10.36 1.22 -10.60
N ARG A 392 11.13 0.16 -10.88
CA ARG A 392 10.71 -0.98 -11.71
C ARG A 392 9.83 -1.94 -10.91
N ALA A 393 8.60 -1.50 -10.66
CA ALA A 393 7.61 -2.20 -9.84
C ALA A 393 6.56 -2.90 -10.70
N ASN A 394 7.00 -3.79 -11.59
CA ASN A 394 6.14 -4.45 -12.56
C ASN A 394 5.75 -5.87 -12.15
N GLY A 395 5.57 -6.15 -10.85
CA GLY A 395 5.26 -7.49 -10.35
C GLY A 395 3.85 -7.99 -10.71
N GLY A 396 3.77 -9.22 -11.22
CA GLY A 396 2.53 -9.92 -11.58
C GLY A 396 1.91 -10.71 -10.43
N GLY A 397 2.64 -10.95 -9.35
CA GLY A 397 2.11 -11.52 -8.11
C GLY A 397 2.52 -12.95 -7.78
N GLY A 398 3.44 -13.56 -8.52
CA GLY A 398 4.02 -14.88 -8.25
C GLY A 398 5.52 -14.79 -8.03
N VAL A 399 6.06 -15.61 -7.13
CA VAL A 399 7.51 -15.71 -6.91
C VAL A 399 7.91 -17.08 -6.36
N ASP A 400 8.99 -17.67 -6.88
CA ASP A 400 9.64 -18.79 -6.21
C ASP A 400 11.16 -18.76 -6.41
N PHE A 401 11.87 -19.41 -5.50
CA PHE A 401 13.28 -19.70 -5.66
C PHE A 401 13.49 -20.76 -6.75
N GLY A 402 14.53 -20.61 -7.54
CA GLY A 402 14.97 -21.61 -8.51
C GLY A 402 16.38 -22.08 -8.24
N PHE A 403 16.76 -23.13 -8.96
CA PHE A 403 18.15 -23.58 -8.97
C PHE A 403 19.06 -22.52 -9.62
N GLY A 404 20.29 -22.41 -9.13
CA GLY A 404 21.36 -21.70 -9.82
C GLY A 404 21.83 -22.43 -11.08
N TYR A 405 22.81 -21.84 -11.75
CA TYR A 405 23.43 -22.40 -12.95
C TYR A 405 24.94 -22.54 -12.78
N LYS A 406 25.51 -23.49 -13.52
CA LYS A 406 26.96 -23.63 -13.68
C LYS A 406 27.47 -22.62 -14.72
N ASP A 407 28.79 -22.58 -14.91
CA ASP A 407 29.45 -21.72 -15.89
C ASP A 407 28.97 -21.95 -17.34
N ASP A 408 28.40 -23.12 -17.64
CA ASP A 408 27.82 -23.46 -18.96
C ASP A 408 26.31 -23.18 -19.05
N TRP A 409 25.73 -22.50 -18.06
CA TRP A 409 24.31 -22.14 -17.97
C TRP A 409 23.37 -23.34 -17.96
N ARG A 410 23.87 -24.53 -17.58
CA ARG A 410 23.04 -25.67 -17.20
C ARG A 410 22.73 -25.60 -15.72
N LEU A 411 21.52 -26.04 -15.36
CA LEU A 411 21.06 -26.08 -13.98
C LEU A 411 22.10 -26.73 -13.04
N ASP A 412 22.35 -26.07 -11.92
CA ASP A 412 23.17 -26.57 -10.82
C ASP A 412 22.29 -27.03 -9.64
N PRO A 413 22.12 -28.36 -9.45
CA PRO A 413 21.32 -28.87 -8.35
C PRO A 413 21.93 -28.59 -6.97
N ALA A 414 23.20 -28.15 -6.90
CA ALA A 414 23.84 -27.77 -5.65
C ALA A 414 23.40 -26.39 -5.13
N GLN A 415 22.68 -25.61 -5.94
CA GLN A 415 22.22 -24.25 -5.60
C GLN A 415 20.69 -24.15 -5.68
N PRO A 416 19.91 -24.82 -4.82
CA PRO A 416 18.44 -24.91 -4.92
C PRO A 416 17.68 -23.59 -4.78
N SER A 417 18.36 -22.52 -4.36
CA SER A 417 17.82 -21.16 -4.24
C SER A 417 18.77 -20.12 -4.84
N GLY A 418 19.58 -20.53 -5.84
CA GLY A 418 20.54 -19.64 -6.50
C GLY A 418 19.87 -18.59 -7.39
N PHE A 419 18.64 -18.86 -7.86
CA PHE A 419 17.85 -17.91 -8.66
C PHE A 419 16.54 -17.58 -7.95
N VAL A 420 15.95 -16.46 -8.35
CA VAL A 420 14.59 -16.07 -8.03
C VAL A 420 13.84 -15.90 -9.36
N TRP A 421 12.68 -16.52 -9.45
CA TRP A 421 11.76 -16.43 -10.58
C TRP A 421 10.53 -15.67 -10.11
N MET A 422 10.19 -14.59 -10.82
CA MET A 422 9.09 -13.71 -10.46
C MET A 422 8.20 -13.52 -11.68
N SER A 423 6.89 -13.51 -11.48
CA SER A 423 5.99 -13.07 -12.54
C SER A 423 5.99 -11.53 -12.64
N GLY A 424 5.87 -11.02 -13.86
CA GLY A 424 5.87 -9.59 -14.12
C GLY A 424 5.05 -9.20 -15.34
N ASP A 425 4.48 -8.00 -15.26
CA ASP A 425 3.66 -7.36 -16.28
C ASP A 425 4.50 -6.39 -17.10
N GLY A 426 4.72 -6.64 -18.40
CA GLY A 426 5.58 -5.76 -19.22
C GLY A 426 7.05 -5.75 -18.78
N LEU A 427 7.65 -6.95 -18.70
CA LEU A 427 9.09 -7.15 -18.50
C LEU A 427 9.91 -6.39 -19.55
N CYS A 428 9.47 -6.50 -20.80
CA CYS A 428 9.90 -5.73 -21.95
C CYS A 428 8.69 -4.93 -22.46
N SER A 429 8.92 -3.72 -22.97
CA SER A 429 7.89 -2.90 -23.61
C SER A 429 8.53 -1.77 -24.45
N PRO A 430 7.78 -1.09 -25.33
CA PRO A 430 8.29 0.09 -26.03
C PRO A 430 8.81 1.21 -25.10
N GLN A 431 8.28 1.30 -23.88
CA GLN A 431 8.67 2.31 -22.89
C GLN A 431 9.85 1.87 -22.02
N GLY A 432 10.12 0.56 -21.95
CA GLY A 432 11.24 -0.08 -21.27
C GLY A 432 11.72 -1.27 -22.08
N PRO A 433 12.46 -1.04 -23.18
CA PRO A 433 12.88 -2.11 -24.08
C PRO A 433 13.91 -3.02 -23.43
N CYS A 434 13.84 -4.30 -23.75
CA CYS A 434 14.82 -5.29 -23.33
C CYS A 434 16.11 -5.19 -24.15
N PHE A 435 17.16 -5.83 -23.65
CA PHE A 435 18.41 -5.94 -24.38
C PHE A 435 18.24 -6.86 -25.59
N ASN A 436 18.60 -6.35 -26.76
CA ASN A 436 18.61 -7.09 -28.00
C ASN A 436 20.04 -7.54 -28.33
N PRO A 437 20.34 -8.85 -28.29
CA PRO A 437 21.67 -9.37 -28.59
C PRO A 437 22.10 -9.14 -30.05
N ASP A 438 21.15 -8.97 -30.98
CA ASP A 438 21.45 -8.83 -32.41
C ASP A 438 21.95 -7.42 -32.76
N THR A 439 21.43 -6.39 -32.07
CA THR A 439 21.83 -4.98 -32.24
C THR A 439 22.81 -4.51 -31.16
N ASN A 440 22.94 -5.29 -30.07
CA ASN A 440 23.71 -4.95 -28.88
C ASN A 440 23.26 -3.61 -28.26
N ALA A 441 21.95 -3.41 -28.16
CA ALA A 441 21.31 -2.23 -27.59
C ALA A 441 20.01 -2.59 -26.83
N GLN A 442 19.52 -1.70 -25.98
CA GLN A 442 18.17 -1.80 -25.40
C GLN A 442 17.15 -1.28 -26.41
N ASP A 443 16.85 -2.08 -27.42
CA ASP A 443 15.91 -1.75 -28.48
C ASP A 443 14.90 -2.88 -28.80
N ASP A 444 14.87 -3.94 -27.99
CA ASP A 444 13.82 -4.96 -28.08
C ASP A 444 12.54 -4.42 -27.45
N SER A 445 11.63 -3.94 -28.29
CA SER A 445 10.39 -3.28 -27.89
C SER A 445 9.19 -4.22 -27.79
N ASP A 446 9.42 -5.54 -27.83
CA ASP A 446 8.36 -6.52 -27.68
C ASP A 446 7.69 -6.36 -26.32
N ASN A 447 6.37 -6.53 -26.29
CA ASN A 447 5.67 -6.64 -25.02
C ASN A 447 5.88 -8.05 -24.50
N VAL A 448 6.48 -8.17 -23.32
CA VAL A 448 6.75 -9.46 -22.70
C VAL A 448 6.13 -9.46 -21.32
N THR A 449 5.13 -10.30 -21.10
CA THR A 449 4.52 -10.51 -19.78
C THR A 449 4.73 -11.96 -19.39
N GLY A 450 5.34 -12.19 -18.23
CA GLY A 450 5.69 -13.55 -17.86
C GLY A 450 6.69 -13.65 -16.75
N LEU A 451 7.75 -14.41 -16.95
CA LEU A 451 8.71 -14.73 -15.89
C LEU A 451 10.03 -13.98 -16.08
N GLN A 452 10.45 -13.28 -15.03
CA GLN A 452 11.82 -12.79 -14.88
C GLN A 452 12.62 -13.71 -13.97
N GLY A 453 13.74 -14.22 -14.45
CA GLY A 453 14.67 -15.05 -13.69
C GLY A 453 16.02 -14.39 -13.51
N GLN A 454 16.47 -14.22 -12.26
CA GLN A 454 17.79 -13.65 -11.96
C GLN A 454 18.41 -14.26 -10.70
N SER A 455 19.70 -13.98 -10.47
CA SER A 455 20.39 -14.42 -9.25
C SER A 455 19.66 -13.92 -8.00
N SER A 456 19.53 -14.80 -6.99
CA SER A 456 18.90 -14.47 -5.71
C SER A 456 19.70 -13.48 -4.88
N GLU A 457 20.97 -13.25 -5.19
CA GLU A 457 21.83 -12.31 -4.47
C GLU A 457 21.67 -10.86 -4.93
N VAL A 458 21.04 -10.63 -6.08
CA VAL A 458 20.96 -9.30 -6.72
C VAL A 458 19.64 -8.62 -6.37
N ALA A 459 19.60 -8.01 -5.19
CA ALA A 459 18.48 -7.17 -4.76
C ALA A 459 18.93 -5.71 -4.55
N GLY A 460 18.08 -4.76 -4.93
CA GLY A 460 18.25 -3.34 -4.64
C GLY A 460 17.66 -2.93 -3.29
N ASP A 461 17.87 -1.67 -2.90
CA ASP A 461 17.24 -1.09 -1.72
C ASP A 461 15.71 -1.11 -1.85
N VAL A 462 15.00 -1.36 -0.74
CA VAL A 462 13.52 -1.44 -0.73
C VAL A 462 12.86 -0.20 -1.33
N ALA A 463 13.40 0.98 -1.05
CA ALA A 463 12.95 2.26 -1.58
C ALA A 463 14.10 3.29 -1.49
N PRO A 464 14.94 3.43 -2.52
CA PRO A 464 16.05 4.39 -2.53
C PRO A 464 15.55 5.84 -2.58
N ASP A 465 16.25 6.76 -1.90
CA ASP A 465 15.88 8.18 -1.82
C ASP A 465 15.71 8.85 -3.21
N ALA A 466 16.51 8.41 -4.20
CA ALA A 466 16.47 8.89 -5.57
C ALA A 466 15.11 8.64 -6.26
N ALA A 467 14.42 7.55 -5.91
CA ALA A 467 13.10 7.24 -6.47
C ALA A 467 12.00 8.24 -6.05
N PHE A 468 12.27 9.05 -5.03
CA PHE A 468 11.37 10.10 -4.53
C PHE A 468 11.86 11.52 -4.87
N GLN A 469 12.91 11.66 -5.68
CA GLN A 469 13.31 12.95 -6.22
C GLN A 469 12.56 13.24 -7.53
N PRO A 470 12.51 14.49 -8.00
CA PRO A 470 12.03 14.79 -9.35
C PRO A 470 12.74 13.92 -10.38
N TYR A 471 11.99 13.43 -11.38
CA TYR A 471 12.54 12.53 -12.39
C TYR A 471 13.70 13.22 -13.15
N PRO A 472 14.86 12.57 -13.31
CA PRO A 472 16.03 13.17 -13.95
C PRO A 472 15.87 13.29 -15.47
N ASP A 473 16.56 14.27 -16.05
CA ASP A 473 16.71 14.42 -17.50
C ASP A 473 18.21 14.70 -17.80
N PRO A 474 18.98 13.77 -18.41
CA PRO A 474 18.56 12.47 -18.95
C PRO A 474 18.71 11.29 -17.95
N GLY A 475 18.09 10.14 -18.28
CA GLY A 475 18.30 8.84 -17.61
C GLY A 475 17.17 8.40 -16.67
N PRO A 476 17.23 7.17 -16.13
CA PRO A 476 16.25 6.70 -15.14
C PRO A 476 16.52 7.29 -13.75
N ALA A 477 15.48 7.37 -12.92
CA ALA A 477 15.61 7.86 -11.53
C ALA A 477 16.54 6.97 -10.68
N THR A 478 16.52 5.66 -10.94
CA THR A 478 17.44 4.69 -10.36
C THR A 478 17.96 3.74 -11.45
N PRO A 479 19.23 3.31 -11.39
CA PRO A 479 19.70 2.23 -12.26
C PRO A 479 18.90 0.95 -12.00
N PRO A 480 18.71 0.08 -13.02
CA PRO A 480 18.10 -1.23 -12.82
C PRO A 480 18.94 -2.08 -11.86
N ALA A 481 18.31 -2.69 -10.87
CA ALA A 481 18.96 -3.64 -9.96
C ALA A 481 18.48 -5.07 -10.28
N GLY A 482 19.20 -5.75 -11.18
CA GLY A 482 18.90 -7.14 -11.57
C GLY A 482 18.47 -7.33 -13.03
N PRO A 483 17.53 -6.54 -13.59
CA PRO A 483 17.02 -6.75 -14.95
C PRO A 483 18.10 -6.86 -16.05
N ASP A 484 19.20 -6.10 -15.96
CA ASP A 484 20.33 -6.18 -16.91
C ASP A 484 21.07 -7.53 -16.91
N ILE A 485 20.79 -8.39 -15.94
CA ILE A 485 21.36 -9.74 -15.78
C ILE A 485 20.27 -10.75 -15.46
N ALA A 486 19.10 -10.58 -16.08
CA ALA A 486 17.97 -11.49 -15.97
C ALA A 486 17.66 -12.19 -17.30
N TYR A 487 16.90 -13.27 -17.22
CA TYR A 487 16.15 -13.82 -18.35
C TYR A 487 14.72 -13.27 -18.30
N MET A 488 14.19 -12.83 -19.43
CA MET A 488 12.78 -12.46 -19.58
C MET A 488 12.09 -13.51 -20.44
N ILE A 489 11.14 -14.26 -19.88
CA ILE A 489 10.41 -15.31 -20.58
C ILE A 489 8.97 -14.84 -20.73
N ASP A 490 8.50 -14.78 -21.96
CA ASP A 490 7.10 -14.54 -22.24
C ASP A 490 6.28 -15.76 -21.82
N LEU A 491 5.11 -15.52 -21.25
CA LEU A 491 4.18 -16.58 -21.04
C LEU A 491 3.47 -16.92 -22.36
N ASP A 492 3.29 -16.02 -23.31
CA ASP A 492 2.72 -16.39 -24.61
C ASP A 492 3.73 -17.04 -25.57
N HIS A 493 3.22 -17.72 -26.60
CA HIS A 493 4.08 -18.32 -27.64
C HIS A 493 4.31 -17.30 -28.73
N ASN A 494 5.52 -16.76 -28.76
CA ASN A 494 5.89 -15.74 -29.74
C ASN A 494 6.28 -16.31 -31.11
N LEU A 495 6.43 -17.63 -31.22
CA LEU A 495 6.86 -18.32 -32.44
C LEU A 495 5.79 -19.29 -32.94
N ASP A 496 5.64 -19.36 -34.26
CA ASP A 496 4.84 -20.38 -34.95
C ASP A 496 5.56 -21.75 -35.03
N ASP A 497 4.87 -22.76 -35.55
CA ASP A 497 5.43 -24.11 -35.75
C ASP A 497 6.68 -24.14 -36.67
N ALA A 498 6.90 -23.10 -37.48
CA ALA A 498 8.06 -22.95 -38.33
C ALA A 498 9.21 -22.17 -37.65
N GLY A 499 9.01 -21.71 -36.42
CA GLY A 499 9.96 -20.90 -35.65
C GLY A 499 10.02 -19.44 -36.10
N ALA A 500 9.02 -18.95 -36.85
CA ALA A 500 8.89 -17.55 -37.22
C ALA A 500 8.07 -16.79 -36.18
N PHE A 501 8.38 -15.51 -35.97
CA PHE A 501 7.63 -14.68 -35.04
C PHE A 501 6.18 -14.48 -35.46
N ILE A 502 5.29 -14.46 -34.47
CA ILE A 502 3.89 -14.07 -34.61
C ILE A 502 3.79 -12.56 -34.32
N PRO A 503 3.57 -11.69 -35.33
CA PRO A 503 3.61 -10.24 -35.14
C PRO A 503 2.61 -9.73 -34.12
N GLU A 504 1.42 -10.32 -34.07
CA GLU A 504 0.34 -9.91 -33.18
C GLU A 504 0.69 -10.13 -31.70
N GLU A 505 1.38 -11.22 -31.36
CA GLU A 505 1.80 -11.54 -29.98
C GLU A 505 2.87 -10.55 -29.49
N ARG A 506 3.80 -10.16 -30.37
CA ARG A 506 4.87 -9.19 -30.02
C ARG A 506 4.33 -7.79 -29.65
N GLU A 507 3.20 -7.42 -30.23
CA GLU A 507 2.55 -6.12 -30.01
C GLU A 507 1.46 -6.18 -28.92
N ALA A 508 1.04 -7.37 -28.49
CA ALA A 508 -0.05 -7.54 -27.53
C ALA A 508 0.35 -6.99 -26.16
N ASN A 509 -0.41 -6.01 -25.66
CA ASN A 509 -0.27 -5.56 -24.27
C ASN A 509 -1.14 -6.42 -23.37
N ASP A 510 -0.57 -7.52 -22.89
CA ASP A 510 -1.21 -8.48 -22.01
C ASP A 510 -0.81 -8.25 -20.53
N ALA A 511 -0.27 -7.08 -20.17
CA ALA A 511 0.01 -6.76 -18.78
C ALA A 511 -1.21 -7.06 -17.88
N THR A 512 -0.97 -7.53 -16.66
CA THR A 512 -1.94 -8.00 -15.66
C THR A 512 -2.48 -9.42 -15.87
N THR A 513 -2.06 -10.12 -16.92
CA THR A 513 -2.44 -11.52 -17.19
C THR A 513 -1.55 -12.53 -16.50
N ALA A 514 -0.28 -12.21 -16.21
CA ALA A 514 0.64 -13.13 -15.55
C ALA A 514 0.15 -13.47 -14.13
N GLY A 515 0.29 -14.73 -13.76
CA GLY A 515 -0.17 -15.27 -12.49
C GLY A 515 0.95 -15.65 -11.54
N ASP A 516 0.73 -16.77 -10.85
CA ASP A 516 1.63 -17.35 -9.87
C ASP A 516 2.67 -18.29 -10.52
N VAL A 517 3.78 -18.57 -9.85
CA VAL A 517 4.84 -19.45 -10.34
C VAL A 517 5.44 -20.31 -9.23
N GLU A 518 5.59 -21.60 -9.48
CA GLU A 518 6.26 -22.54 -8.55
C GLU A 518 7.32 -23.37 -9.28
N VAL A 519 8.52 -23.45 -8.71
CA VAL A 519 9.64 -24.23 -9.25
C VAL A 519 9.72 -25.59 -8.58
N PHE A 520 9.64 -26.65 -9.38
CA PHE A 520 9.68 -28.00 -8.85
C PHE A 520 11.06 -28.36 -8.29
N LYS A 521 11.10 -28.62 -6.98
CA LYS A 521 12.25 -29.11 -6.22
C LYS A 521 11.88 -30.44 -5.55
N PRO A 522 12.55 -31.57 -5.89
CA PRO A 522 12.26 -32.85 -5.26
C PRO A 522 12.72 -32.87 -3.79
N SER A 523 12.16 -33.79 -3.01
CA SER A 523 12.60 -34.04 -1.63
C SER A 523 14.12 -34.27 -1.55
N GLY A 524 14.80 -33.50 -0.68
CA GLY A 524 16.25 -33.64 -0.44
C GLY A 524 17.15 -32.75 -1.31
N ALA A 525 16.59 -31.87 -2.15
CA ALA A 525 17.36 -30.91 -2.96
C ALA A 525 18.12 -29.83 -2.16
N GLY A 526 18.12 -29.88 -0.82
CA GLY A 526 18.74 -28.89 0.07
C GLY A 526 19.42 -29.47 1.32
N ALA A 527 19.84 -30.73 1.33
CA ALA A 527 20.63 -31.25 2.46
C ALA A 527 22.12 -30.84 2.32
N PRO A 528 22.63 -29.87 3.10
CA PRO A 528 24.08 -29.66 3.16
C PRO A 528 24.75 -30.91 3.74
N PRO A 529 25.96 -31.28 3.29
CA PRO A 529 26.74 -32.30 3.98
C PRO A 529 26.99 -31.87 5.43
N ALA A 530 26.85 -32.83 6.35
CA ALA A 530 26.96 -32.62 7.78
C ALA A 530 28.28 -31.88 8.19
N HIS A 531 28.10 -30.76 8.89
CA HIS A 531 29.04 -30.01 9.73
C HIS A 531 30.54 -29.90 9.35
N GLN A 532 30.99 -28.66 9.16
CA GLN A 532 32.15 -28.13 9.91
C GLN A 532 31.72 -26.85 10.68
N PRO A 533 32.19 -26.65 11.93
CA PRO A 533 31.87 -25.45 12.70
C PRO A 533 32.49 -24.19 12.06
N PRO A 534 31.97 -22.98 12.35
CA PRO A 534 32.40 -21.75 11.68
C PRO A 534 33.88 -21.48 11.96
N GLY A 535 34.71 -21.70 10.94
CA GLY A 535 36.08 -21.23 10.89
C GLY A 535 36.08 -19.72 10.67
N SER A 536 36.57 -18.99 11.66
CA SER A 536 36.90 -17.57 11.55
C SER A 536 37.81 -17.33 10.34
N VAL A 537 37.32 -16.60 9.34
CA VAL A 537 38.17 -16.07 8.26
C VAL A 537 38.92 -14.86 8.81
N HIS A 538 40.20 -15.08 9.09
CA HIS A 538 41.16 -14.03 9.43
C HIS A 538 41.53 -13.28 8.13
N LEU A 539 41.19 -12.00 8.02
CA LEU A 539 41.69 -11.15 6.94
C LEU A 539 43.20 -10.89 7.12
N PRO A 540 44.03 -10.86 6.06
CA PRO A 540 45.46 -10.61 6.17
C PRO A 540 45.73 -9.14 6.56
N VAL A 541 46.59 -8.97 7.56
CA VAL A 541 47.16 -7.68 7.96
C VAL A 541 48.17 -7.21 6.91
N GLY A 542 47.96 -6.05 6.30
CA GLY A 542 49.02 -5.34 5.58
C GLY A 542 48.60 -4.46 4.40
N SER A 543 48.06 -3.27 4.66
CA SER A 543 48.36 -2.08 3.84
C SER A 543 48.19 -0.79 4.65
N ARG A 544 49.07 0.17 4.39
CA ARG A 544 49.39 1.39 5.16
C ARG A 544 48.34 2.51 4.99
N PRO A 545 48.37 3.57 5.82
CA PRO A 545 47.19 4.39 6.13
C PRO A 545 46.89 5.43 5.05
N ALA A 546 45.63 5.51 4.64
CA ALA A 546 45.10 6.69 3.97
C ALA A 546 44.58 7.66 5.05
N HIS A 547 45.24 8.81 5.19
CA HIS A 547 44.65 9.95 5.89
C HIS A 547 43.37 10.38 5.16
N GLN A 548 42.23 10.39 5.86
CA GLN A 548 41.01 11.04 5.39
C GLN A 548 40.88 12.46 5.99
N PRO A 549 40.35 13.45 5.25
CA PRO A 549 40.12 14.81 5.75
C PRO A 549 38.87 14.88 6.66
N ALA A 550 38.78 15.95 7.45
CA ALA A 550 37.64 16.22 8.33
C ALA A 550 36.31 16.28 7.55
N GLY A 551 35.30 15.51 8.02
CA GLY A 551 33.95 15.48 7.44
C GLY A 551 33.40 14.08 7.09
N SER A 552 33.92 12.98 7.65
CA SER A 552 33.43 11.63 7.35
C SER A 552 32.21 11.21 8.19
N PHE A 553 31.25 10.56 7.53
CA PHE A 553 30.07 9.92 8.12
C PHE A 553 30.41 8.49 8.57
N LEU A 554 29.92 8.07 9.73
CA LEU A 554 30.07 6.71 10.26
C LEU A 554 28.74 5.94 10.10
N HIS A 555 28.73 4.86 9.33
CA HIS A 555 27.60 3.92 9.28
C HIS A 555 27.80 2.82 10.33
N LEU A 556 26.79 2.60 11.17
CA LEU A 556 26.77 1.52 12.18
C LEU A 556 25.52 0.64 11.99
N PRO A 557 25.62 -0.68 12.28
CA PRO A 557 24.49 -1.61 12.20
C PRO A 557 23.48 -1.46 13.35
N ILE A 558 22.29 -2.06 13.16
CA ILE A 558 21.13 -2.05 14.08
C ILE A 558 21.53 -2.65 15.45
N GLY A 559 21.20 -1.95 16.56
CA GLY A 559 21.46 -2.40 17.94
C GLY A 559 22.70 -1.82 18.66
N SER A 560 23.46 -0.93 18.02
CA SER A 560 24.72 -0.40 18.55
C SER A 560 24.57 0.61 19.71
N HIS A 561 25.50 0.57 20.68
CA HIS A 561 25.55 1.46 21.85
C HIS A 561 26.76 2.41 21.74
N VAL A 562 26.53 3.73 21.67
CA VAL A 562 27.60 4.74 21.46
C VAL A 562 27.51 5.86 22.50
N HIS A 563 28.67 6.32 22.99
CA HIS A 563 28.79 7.46 23.90
C HIS A 563 29.91 8.40 23.43
N GLN A 564 29.58 9.54 22.81
CA GLN A 564 30.58 10.55 22.39
C GLN A 564 30.07 12.00 22.42
N PRO A 565 30.97 13.01 22.51
CA PRO A 565 30.60 14.35 22.95
C PRO A 565 30.27 15.37 21.85
N ALA A 566 30.38 15.08 20.55
CA ALA A 566 29.90 15.96 19.45
C ALA A 566 29.97 15.28 18.06
N GLY A 567 28.91 15.40 17.26
CA GLY A 567 28.81 14.95 15.86
C GLY A 567 27.36 14.71 15.40
N SER A 568 27.11 14.69 14.08
CA SER A 568 25.81 14.34 13.48
C SER A 568 25.66 12.82 13.32
N ILE A 569 24.52 12.26 13.77
CA ILE A 569 24.22 10.81 13.78
C ILE A 569 22.91 10.56 13.01
N HIS A 570 22.86 9.52 12.17
CA HIS A 570 21.64 8.93 11.60
C HIS A 570 21.32 7.63 12.33
N LEU A 571 20.09 7.43 12.81
CA LEU A 571 19.69 6.26 13.62
C LEU A 571 18.62 5.42 12.89
N PRO A 572 18.76 4.08 12.81
CA PRO A 572 17.68 3.19 12.39
C PRO A 572 16.66 2.93 13.51
N ILE A 573 15.50 2.38 13.12
CA ILE A 573 14.37 2.02 13.99
C ILE A 573 14.86 1.11 15.14
N GLY A 574 14.49 1.44 16.39
CA GLY A 574 14.83 0.66 17.60
C GLY A 574 16.04 1.16 18.43
N SER A 575 16.74 2.21 18.00
CA SER A 575 17.94 2.71 18.70
C SER A 575 17.63 3.54 19.97
N LYS A 576 18.30 3.26 21.11
CA LYS A 576 18.23 4.10 22.33
C LYS A 576 19.39 5.10 22.36
N VAL A 577 19.09 6.40 22.33
CA VAL A 577 20.09 7.47 22.40
C VAL A 577 19.83 8.40 23.57
N HIS A 578 20.90 8.79 24.26
CA HIS A 578 20.89 9.82 25.29
C HIS A 578 21.87 10.93 24.86
N LEU A 579 21.34 12.07 24.39
CA LEU A 579 22.15 13.22 23.95
C LEU A 579 21.72 14.49 24.70
N PRO A 580 22.65 15.19 25.37
CA PRO A 580 22.42 16.55 25.82
C PRO A 580 22.70 17.52 24.66
N ILE A 581 21.62 18.05 24.07
CA ILE A 581 21.58 19.22 23.16
C ILE A 581 22.09 18.98 21.71
N GLY A 582 21.17 19.03 20.72
CA GLY A 582 21.45 19.05 19.27
C GLY A 582 20.21 18.77 18.40
N SER A 583 20.13 19.31 17.18
CA SER A 583 18.96 19.32 16.27
C SER A 583 18.93 18.17 15.23
N ILE A 584 17.73 17.64 14.94
CA ILE A 584 17.44 16.60 13.93
C ILE A 584 16.77 17.24 12.68
N HIS A 585 17.10 16.78 11.47
CA HIS A 585 16.46 17.18 10.20
C HIS A 585 15.66 16.00 9.62
N LEU A 586 14.43 16.23 9.16
CA LEU A 586 13.55 15.23 8.52
C LEU A 586 13.08 15.74 7.14
N PRO A 587 12.90 14.86 6.14
CA PRO A 587 12.35 15.24 4.84
C PRO A 587 10.85 15.58 4.88
N VAL A 588 10.35 16.16 3.79
CA VAL A 588 8.94 16.54 3.61
C VAL A 588 8.07 15.28 3.55
N GLY A 589 7.00 15.22 4.35
CA GLY A 589 6.02 14.11 4.33
C GLY A 589 6.17 13.06 5.45
N SER A 590 7.11 13.21 6.38
CA SER A 590 7.29 12.22 7.47
C SER A 590 6.14 12.24 8.50
N PHE A 591 5.55 11.08 8.77
CA PHE A 591 4.68 10.83 9.93
C PHE A 591 5.53 10.33 11.09
N VAL A 592 5.42 10.98 12.27
CA VAL A 592 6.17 10.58 13.45
C VAL A 592 5.22 10.43 14.64
N HIS A 593 5.29 9.29 15.32
CA HIS A 593 4.69 9.05 16.64
C HIS A 593 5.84 9.04 17.66
N VAL A 594 5.86 9.95 18.66
CA VAL A 594 6.90 9.96 19.70
C VAL A 594 6.30 10.16 21.10
N PRO A 595 6.77 9.44 22.13
CA PRO A 595 6.42 9.67 23.55
C PRO A 595 6.89 11.05 24.07
N PRO A 596 6.62 11.42 25.35
CA PRO A 596 6.73 12.80 25.85
C PRO A 596 8.13 13.43 25.65
N GLY A 597 8.22 14.44 24.78
CA GLY A 597 9.43 15.21 24.49
C GLY A 597 9.19 16.32 23.46
N SER A 598 10.05 17.34 23.42
CA SER A 598 9.90 18.52 22.56
C SER A 598 10.39 18.30 21.13
N ILE A 599 9.57 18.63 20.13
CA ILE A 599 9.88 18.59 18.70
C ILE A 599 10.15 20.01 18.16
N HIS A 600 11.10 20.17 17.23
CA HIS A 600 11.30 21.39 16.43
C HIS A 600 10.90 21.11 14.97
N LEU A 601 9.95 21.88 14.42
CA LEU A 601 9.43 21.70 13.05
C LEU A 601 9.88 22.85 12.13
N PRO A 602 10.06 22.60 10.82
CA PRO A 602 10.34 23.65 9.85
C PRO A 602 9.12 24.56 9.59
N VAL A 603 9.39 25.68 8.89
CA VAL A 603 8.37 26.68 8.52
C VAL A 603 7.36 26.07 7.56
N GLY A 604 6.06 26.21 7.85
CA GLY A 604 4.96 25.81 6.94
C GLY A 604 4.36 24.42 7.18
N SER A 605 4.74 23.68 8.23
CA SER A 605 4.21 22.35 8.52
C SER A 605 2.71 22.33 8.87
N PHE A 606 2.02 21.28 8.45
CA PHE A 606 0.64 20.92 8.83
C PHE A 606 0.67 19.80 9.87
N VAL A 607 -0.03 19.96 11.00
CA VAL A 607 0.01 19.00 12.11
C VAL A 607 -1.38 18.82 12.72
N HIS A 608 -1.76 17.57 13.00
CA HIS A 608 -2.89 17.21 13.86
C HIS A 608 -2.32 16.73 15.21
N VAL A 609 -2.72 17.32 16.35
CA VAL A 609 -2.11 17.01 17.66
C VAL A 609 -3.18 16.60 18.70
N PRO A 610 -2.98 15.52 19.46
CA PRO A 610 -3.79 15.20 20.65
C PRO A 610 -3.51 16.15 21.84
N PRO A 611 -4.19 16.02 23.00
CA PRO A 611 -4.09 16.97 24.12
C PRO A 611 -2.66 17.11 24.70
N GLY A 612 -2.07 18.31 24.62
CA GLY A 612 -0.74 18.62 25.13
C GLY A 612 -0.30 20.08 24.91
N SER A 613 0.90 20.45 25.35
CA SER A 613 1.49 21.79 25.14
C SER A 613 2.39 21.79 23.91
N VAL A 614 2.19 22.72 22.98
CA VAL A 614 2.90 22.79 21.69
C VAL A 614 3.51 24.19 21.48
N HIS A 615 4.72 24.25 20.92
CA HIS A 615 5.39 25.49 20.47
C HIS A 615 5.49 25.48 18.94
N LEU A 616 5.03 26.55 18.28
CA LEU A 616 4.89 26.60 16.81
C LEU A 616 5.82 27.67 16.18
N PRO A 617 6.35 27.44 14.97
CA PRO A 617 7.08 28.46 14.22
C PRO A 617 6.15 29.50 13.56
N VAL A 618 6.75 30.55 13.00
CA VAL A 618 6.06 31.66 12.33
C VAL A 618 5.28 31.15 11.11
N GLY A 619 4.01 31.57 10.96
CA GLY A 619 3.19 31.29 9.77
C GLY A 619 2.39 29.98 9.78
N SER A 620 2.43 29.19 10.85
CA SER A 620 1.68 27.93 10.96
C SER A 620 0.15 28.11 10.93
N LYS A 621 -0.56 27.14 10.32
CA LYS A 621 -2.03 26.99 10.35
C LYS A 621 -2.37 25.81 11.26
N VAL A 622 -3.26 25.99 12.23
CA VAL A 622 -3.55 24.97 13.26
C VAL A 622 -5.04 24.86 13.57
N HIS A 623 -5.52 23.63 13.77
CA HIS A 623 -6.81 23.29 14.39
C HIS A 623 -6.56 22.69 15.78
N LEU A 624 -7.31 23.13 16.80
CA LEU A 624 -7.11 22.72 18.19
C LEU A 624 -8.38 22.09 18.79
N PRO A 625 -8.24 21.00 19.58
CA PRO A 625 -9.33 20.47 20.38
C PRO A 625 -9.63 21.32 21.64
N ILE A 626 -10.71 20.98 22.34
CA ILE A 626 -11.17 21.67 23.56
C ILE A 626 -10.13 21.54 24.68
N GLY A 627 -9.80 22.65 25.36
CA GLY A 627 -8.93 22.67 26.56
C GLY A 627 -7.43 22.94 26.31
N SER A 628 -7.00 23.24 25.08
CA SER A 628 -5.59 23.49 24.76
C SER A 628 -5.01 24.78 25.39
N LYS A 629 -3.73 24.74 25.78
CA LYS A 629 -2.89 25.92 26.12
C LYS A 629 -1.85 26.13 25.03
N VAL A 630 -1.82 27.33 24.42
CA VAL A 630 -0.97 27.61 23.25
C VAL A 630 -0.27 28.96 23.36
N HIS A 631 1.02 28.99 23.01
CA HIS A 631 1.81 30.21 22.76
C HIS A 631 2.05 30.35 21.24
N LEU A 632 1.73 31.53 20.68
CA LEU A 632 1.79 31.78 19.24
C LEU A 632 2.84 32.86 18.90
N PRO A 633 3.60 32.72 17.81
CA PRO A 633 4.43 33.79 17.26
C PRO A 633 3.62 34.79 16.40
N VAL A 634 4.29 35.87 15.95
CA VAL A 634 3.69 36.95 15.14
C VAL A 634 3.16 36.42 13.80
N GLY A 635 1.97 36.85 13.40
CA GLY A 635 1.40 36.59 12.06
C GLY A 635 0.59 35.29 11.91
N SER A 636 0.40 34.51 12.98
CA SER A 636 -0.41 33.28 12.96
C SER A 636 -1.91 33.53 12.70
N LYS A 637 -2.58 32.60 12.01
CA LYS A 637 -4.04 32.55 11.81
C LYS A 637 -4.61 31.37 12.61
N VAL A 638 -5.61 31.61 13.46
CA VAL A 638 -6.12 30.59 14.40
C VAL A 638 -7.65 30.61 14.47
N HIS A 639 -8.24 29.41 14.55
CA HIS A 639 -9.64 29.17 14.92
C HIS A 639 -9.70 28.52 16.30
N LEU A 640 -10.49 29.06 17.23
CA LEU A 640 -10.56 28.59 18.61
C LEU A 640 -11.97 28.10 18.99
N PRO A 641 -12.10 26.91 19.61
CA PRO A 641 -13.34 26.49 20.24
C PRO A 641 -13.54 27.13 21.64
N VAL A 642 -14.71 26.89 22.24
CA VAL A 642 -15.11 27.45 23.55
C VAL A 642 -14.19 26.96 24.67
N GLY A 643 -13.76 27.88 25.56
CA GLY A 643 -12.98 27.55 26.76
C GLY A 643 -11.45 27.57 26.62
N SER A 644 -10.90 27.89 25.44
CA SER A 644 -9.45 28.01 25.24
C SER A 644 -8.85 29.24 25.93
N LYS A 645 -7.63 29.11 26.49
CA LYS A 645 -6.82 30.23 27.02
C LYS A 645 -5.64 30.48 26.08
N VAL A 646 -5.54 31.69 25.52
CA VAL A 646 -4.54 32.04 24.49
C VAL A 646 -3.83 33.35 24.81
N HIS A 647 -2.51 33.40 24.64
CA HIS A 647 -1.71 34.63 24.61
C HIS A 647 -1.32 34.96 23.15
N LEU A 648 -1.70 36.16 22.67
CA LEU A 648 -1.50 36.60 21.28
C LEU A 648 -0.47 37.75 21.19
N PRO A 649 0.47 37.71 20.24
CA PRO A 649 1.35 38.85 19.94
C PRO A 649 0.68 39.90 19.01
N ILE A 650 1.38 41.01 18.79
CA ILE A 650 0.94 42.18 18.00
C ILE A 650 0.66 41.78 16.53
N GLY A 651 -0.43 42.29 15.95
CA GLY A 651 -0.75 42.15 14.52
C GLY A 651 -1.54 40.89 14.10
N SER A 652 -1.94 40.04 15.04
CA SER A 652 -2.72 38.82 14.77
C SER A 652 -4.16 39.11 14.27
N LYS A 653 -4.67 38.25 13.38
CA LYS A 653 -6.09 38.22 12.95
C LYS A 653 -6.81 37.10 13.69
N VAL A 654 -7.93 37.40 14.35
CA VAL A 654 -8.63 36.44 15.24
C VAL A 654 -10.12 36.45 14.97
N HIS A 655 -10.75 35.26 14.94
CA HIS A 655 -12.20 35.05 15.02
C HIS A 655 -12.52 34.37 16.37
N VAL A 656 -13.44 34.94 17.15
CA VAL A 656 -13.75 34.44 18.51
C VAL A 656 -15.27 34.25 18.71
N PRO A 657 -15.72 33.11 19.28
CA PRO A 657 -17.09 32.92 19.78
C PRO A 657 -17.35 33.70 21.10
N PRO A 658 -18.57 33.67 21.69
CA PRO A 658 -18.97 34.56 22.79
C PRO A 658 -18.13 34.43 24.08
N GLY A 659 -17.64 35.54 24.62
CA GLY A 659 -16.87 35.61 25.86
C GLY A 659 -16.17 36.95 26.08
N SER A 660 -15.50 37.13 27.24
CA SER A 660 -14.68 38.32 27.53
C SER A 660 -13.28 38.19 26.90
N VAL A 661 -12.86 39.16 26.10
CA VAL A 661 -11.56 39.14 25.42
C VAL A 661 -10.76 40.40 25.74
N HIS A 662 -9.46 40.24 26.01
CA HIS A 662 -8.48 41.33 26.13
C HIS A 662 -7.58 41.34 24.89
N LEU A 663 -7.47 42.48 24.22
CA LEU A 663 -6.76 42.61 22.95
C LEU A 663 -5.48 43.44 23.11
N PRO A 664 -4.38 43.11 22.39
CA PRO A 664 -3.20 43.97 22.28
C PRO A 664 -3.38 45.11 21.24
N VAL A 665 -2.42 46.02 21.20
CA VAL A 665 -2.40 47.23 20.35
C VAL A 665 -2.40 46.87 18.85
N GLY A 666 -3.27 47.52 18.05
CA GLY A 666 -3.25 47.44 16.58
C GLY A 666 -3.98 46.24 15.94
N SER A 667 -4.73 45.46 16.72
CA SER A 667 -5.50 44.31 16.21
C SER A 667 -6.71 44.71 15.34
N LYS A 668 -7.09 43.83 14.40
CA LYS A 668 -8.34 43.88 13.61
C LYS A 668 -9.26 42.73 14.05
N VAL A 669 -10.47 43.03 14.49
CA VAL A 669 -11.37 42.03 15.10
C VAL A 669 -12.81 42.16 14.58
N HIS A 670 -13.47 41.02 14.36
CA HIS A 670 -14.92 40.88 14.15
C HIS A 670 -15.52 40.19 15.38
N LEU A 671 -16.62 40.72 15.91
CA LEU A 671 -17.24 40.28 17.17
C LEU A 671 -18.67 39.75 16.95
N PRO A 672 -19.11 38.71 17.68
CA PRO A 672 -20.51 38.28 17.73
C PRO A 672 -21.35 39.09 18.76
N ILE A 673 -22.68 38.88 18.72
CA ILE A 673 -23.72 39.57 19.51
C ILE A 673 -23.44 39.46 21.03
N GLY A 674 -23.66 40.55 21.79
CA GLY A 674 -23.57 40.55 23.27
C GLY A 674 -22.17 40.72 23.89
N SER A 675 -21.14 41.00 23.07
CA SER A 675 -19.75 41.11 23.52
C SER A 675 -19.47 42.35 24.40
N LYS A 676 -18.64 42.18 25.44
CA LYS A 676 -18.02 43.25 26.27
C LYS A 676 -16.53 43.34 25.95
N VAL A 677 -16.05 44.50 25.51
CA VAL A 677 -14.66 44.63 25.01
C VAL A 677 -13.96 45.88 25.54
N HIS A 678 -12.69 45.72 25.94
CA HIS A 678 -11.71 46.79 26.17
C HIS A 678 -10.64 46.73 25.09
N THR A 679 -10.33 47.86 24.45
CA THR A 679 -9.32 47.92 23.38
C THR A 679 -8.20 48.90 23.72
N PRO A 680 -6.94 48.63 23.32
CA PRO A 680 -5.85 49.60 23.39
C PRO A 680 -5.90 50.62 22.23
N PRO A 681 -5.08 51.70 22.28
CA PRO A 681 -4.99 52.71 21.21
C PRO A 681 -4.68 52.13 19.82
N GLY A 682 -5.23 52.71 18.76
CA GLY A 682 -4.92 52.36 17.36
C GLY A 682 -5.65 51.14 16.78
N SER A 683 -6.51 50.47 17.55
CA SER A 683 -7.30 49.31 17.11
C SER A 683 -8.48 49.69 16.19
N LYS A 684 -8.86 48.78 15.27
CA LYS A 684 -10.04 48.92 14.38
C LYS A 684 -11.09 47.85 14.71
N VAL A 685 -12.33 48.27 14.97
CA VAL A 685 -13.41 47.39 15.48
C VAL A 685 -14.69 47.56 14.65
N HIS A 686 -15.38 46.46 14.36
CA HIS A 686 -16.73 46.42 13.78
C HIS A 686 -17.74 45.84 14.80
N LEU A 687 -18.95 46.40 14.92
CA LEU A 687 -19.90 46.10 16.00
C LEU A 687 -21.26 45.57 15.52
N PRO A 688 -21.78 44.48 16.12
CA PRO A 688 -23.18 44.06 16.05
C PRO A 688 -24.00 44.45 17.31
N VAL A 689 -25.27 44.02 17.35
CA VAL A 689 -26.30 44.36 18.36
C VAL A 689 -25.88 44.07 19.81
N GLY A 690 -26.21 44.98 20.73
CA GLY A 690 -26.10 44.79 22.19
C GLY A 690 -24.71 44.99 22.82
N SER A 691 -23.70 45.41 22.03
CA SER A 691 -22.32 45.57 22.52
C SER A 691 -22.13 46.81 23.41
N LYS A 692 -21.29 46.68 24.45
CA LYS A 692 -20.82 47.80 25.30
C LYS A 692 -19.31 47.96 25.13
N ILE A 693 -18.85 49.18 24.80
CA ILE A 693 -17.44 49.46 24.52
C ILE A 693 -16.93 50.69 25.29
N HIS A 694 -15.68 50.61 25.76
CA HIS A 694 -14.86 51.75 26.17
C HIS A 694 -13.63 51.86 25.26
N LEU A 695 -13.41 53.04 24.66
CA LEU A 695 -12.27 53.32 23.77
C LEU A 695 -11.28 54.29 24.45
N PRO A 696 -9.97 54.07 24.32
CA PRO A 696 -8.95 55.05 24.72
C PRO A 696 -8.70 56.12 23.62
N LEU A 697 -7.85 57.09 23.95
CA LEU A 697 -7.48 58.24 23.10
C LEU A 697 -6.97 57.82 21.71
N GLY A 698 -7.43 58.47 20.64
CA GLY A 698 -6.91 58.29 19.26
C GLY A 698 -7.55 57.17 18.42
N SER A 699 -8.57 56.47 18.91
CA SER A 699 -9.28 55.42 18.17
C SER A 699 -10.13 55.94 16.99
N LYS A 700 -10.21 55.17 15.90
CA LYS A 700 -11.04 55.46 14.70
C LYS A 700 -12.15 54.41 14.56
N VAL A 701 -13.40 54.87 14.41
CA VAL A 701 -14.58 54.01 14.26
C VAL A 701 -15.19 54.23 12.87
N HIS A 702 -15.54 53.15 12.17
CA HIS A 702 -16.24 53.18 10.88
C HIS A 702 -17.51 52.34 10.97
N THR A 703 -18.61 52.84 10.42
CA THR A 703 -19.86 52.07 10.23
C THR A 703 -20.03 51.68 8.76
N PRO A 704 -20.62 50.52 8.43
CA PRO A 704 -20.87 50.12 7.04
C PRO A 704 -21.89 51.04 6.33
N PRO A 705 -21.93 51.07 4.98
CA PRO A 705 -22.96 51.78 4.21
C PRO A 705 -24.32 51.07 4.29
N GLY A 706 -25.39 51.82 4.51
CA GLY A 706 -26.77 51.33 4.68
C GLY A 706 -27.49 52.07 5.82
N SER A 707 -28.81 52.21 5.74
CA SER A 707 -29.66 52.95 6.70
C SER A 707 -29.20 52.79 8.16
N VAL A 708 -28.80 53.89 8.81
CA VAL A 708 -28.34 53.86 10.20
C VAL A 708 -29.56 53.94 11.12
N HIS A 709 -29.99 52.77 11.59
CA HIS A 709 -30.76 52.67 12.84
C HIS A 709 -29.77 52.51 13.99
N THR A 710 -29.75 53.44 14.95
CA THR A 710 -29.12 53.17 16.24
C THR A 710 -30.03 52.21 17.03
N PRO A 711 -29.60 51.00 17.40
CA PRO A 711 -30.47 50.08 18.14
C PRO A 711 -30.70 50.55 19.58
N PRO A 712 -31.89 50.31 20.19
CA PRO A 712 -32.23 50.76 21.53
C PRO A 712 -31.20 50.32 22.60
N GLY A 713 -30.88 51.21 23.55
CA GLY A 713 -30.09 50.88 24.75
C GLY A 713 -28.56 50.86 24.59
N SER A 714 -28.03 51.24 23.43
CA SER A 714 -26.58 51.38 23.19
C SER A 714 -26.02 52.64 23.88
N LYS A 715 -24.88 52.51 24.57
CA LYS A 715 -24.15 53.61 25.23
C LYS A 715 -22.72 53.68 24.70
N ILE A 716 -22.33 54.84 24.17
CA ILE A 716 -21.00 55.07 23.59
C ILE A 716 -20.36 56.26 24.31
N HIS A 717 -19.17 56.05 24.88
CA HIS A 717 -18.33 57.10 25.47
C HIS A 717 -17.06 57.31 24.63
N LEU A 718 -16.84 58.53 24.16
CA LEU A 718 -15.68 58.91 23.35
C LEU A 718 -14.76 59.86 24.15
N PRO A 719 -13.43 59.66 24.15
CA PRO A 719 -12.48 60.58 24.76
C PRO A 719 -12.08 61.75 23.83
N LEU A 720 -11.26 62.68 24.35
CA LEU A 720 -10.76 63.88 23.64
C LEU A 720 -10.05 63.51 22.32
N GLY A 721 -10.31 64.23 21.22
CA GLY A 721 -9.57 64.05 19.95
C GLY A 721 -9.99 62.87 19.06
N SER A 722 -11.09 62.18 19.35
CA SER A 722 -11.65 61.12 18.48
C SER A 722 -12.23 61.68 17.16
N LYS A 723 -12.10 60.92 16.07
CA LYS A 723 -12.70 61.21 14.74
C LYS A 723 -13.70 60.13 14.35
N VAL A 724 -14.91 60.53 14.01
CA VAL A 724 -16.00 59.64 13.56
C VAL A 724 -16.41 60.02 12.15
N HIS A 725 -16.48 59.04 11.25
CA HIS A 725 -16.90 59.22 9.86
C HIS A 725 -18.15 58.38 9.58
N THR A 726 -19.23 59.03 9.15
CA THR A 726 -20.48 58.39 8.70
C THR A 726 -20.67 58.57 7.19
N PRO A 727 -20.96 57.50 6.42
CA PRO A 727 -21.30 57.63 5.00
C PRO A 727 -22.67 58.29 4.78
N PRO A 728 -23.03 58.73 3.56
CA PRO A 728 -24.34 59.32 3.25
C PRO A 728 -25.49 58.31 3.48
N GLY A 729 -26.51 58.72 4.24
CA GLY A 729 -27.71 57.92 4.52
C GLY A 729 -28.56 58.51 5.66
N SER A 730 -29.85 58.19 5.69
CA SER A 730 -30.81 58.63 6.73
C SER A 730 -30.39 58.16 8.12
N VAL A 731 -30.35 59.08 9.10
CA VAL A 731 -30.04 58.80 10.51
C VAL A 731 -31.30 58.94 11.36
N HIS A 732 -31.71 57.86 12.04
CA HIS A 732 -32.77 57.87 13.05
C HIS A 732 -32.22 57.47 14.43
N THR A 733 -32.53 58.26 15.46
CA THR A 733 -32.21 57.98 16.88
C THR A 733 -33.46 57.56 17.67
N PRO A 734 -33.64 56.26 18.00
CA PRO A 734 -34.73 55.82 18.86
C PRO A 734 -34.50 56.18 20.34
N PRO A 735 -35.56 56.21 21.17
CA PRO A 735 -35.44 56.52 22.60
C PRO A 735 -34.51 55.55 23.35
N GLY A 736 -33.62 56.09 24.18
CA GLY A 736 -32.79 55.31 25.13
C GLY A 736 -31.32 55.11 24.76
N SER A 737 -30.84 55.60 23.62
CA SER A 737 -29.41 55.65 23.27
C SER A 737 -28.76 56.95 23.80
N LYS A 738 -27.53 56.86 24.34
CA LYS A 738 -26.77 58.02 24.87
C LYS A 738 -25.34 58.06 24.30
N ILE A 739 -24.95 59.20 23.73
CA ILE A 739 -23.59 59.48 23.23
C ILE A 739 -23.04 60.69 23.99
N HIS A 740 -21.87 60.56 24.61
CA HIS A 740 -21.15 61.67 25.26
C HIS A 740 -19.95 62.10 24.41
N LEU A 741 -19.88 63.39 24.04
CA LEU A 741 -18.80 64.00 23.27
C LEU A 741 -18.06 65.09 24.09
N PRO A 742 -16.75 64.94 24.36
CA PRO A 742 -15.94 65.99 24.96
C PRO A 742 -15.29 66.93 23.92
N LEU A 743 -14.83 68.11 24.38
CA LEU A 743 -14.30 69.22 23.57
C LEU A 743 -13.14 68.76 22.63
N GLY A 744 -13.16 69.16 21.35
CA GLY A 744 -12.08 68.82 20.39
C GLY A 744 -12.28 67.51 19.59
N SER A 745 -13.44 66.87 19.68
CA SER A 745 -13.84 65.78 18.78
C SER A 745 -14.43 66.32 17.46
N LYS A 746 -14.17 65.66 16.32
CA LYS A 746 -14.69 66.05 14.99
C LYS A 746 -15.55 64.94 14.38
N VAL A 747 -16.78 65.29 14.02
CA VAL A 747 -17.73 64.43 13.31
C VAL A 747 -17.91 64.97 11.89
N HIS A 748 -17.76 64.13 10.88
CA HIS A 748 -18.03 64.50 9.49
C HIS A 748 -19.27 63.74 8.98
N THR A 749 -20.32 64.49 8.64
CA THR A 749 -21.57 64.01 8.02
C THR A 749 -21.78 64.70 6.65
N PRO A 750 -22.07 63.97 5.57
CA PRO A 750 -22.53 64.57 4.31
C PRO A 750 -24.03 64.95 4.38
N PRO A 751 -24.56 65.80 3.49
CA PRO A 751 -25.96 66.23 3.51
C PRO A 751 -26.92 65.07 3.16
N GLY A 752 -27.94 64.84 3.99
CA GLY A 752 -29.01 63.85 3.80
C GLY A 752 -30.13 64.07 4.83
N SER A 753 -31.37 63.71 4.50
CA SER A 753 -32.59 64.09 5.23
C SER A 753 -32.63 63.63 6.69
N VAL A 754 -32.87 64.58 7.61
CA VAL A 754 -33.03 64.34 9.05
C VAL A 754 -34.50 64.51 9.42
N HIS A 755 -35.15 63.46 9.94
CA HIS A 755 -36.45 63.56 10.60
C HIS A 755 -36.30 63.35 12.11
N THR A 756 -36.72 64.34 12.91
CA THR A 756 -36.78 64.27 14.38
C THR A 756 -38.24 64.34 14.85
N PRO A 757 -38.70 63.44 15.74
CA PRO A 757 -39.88 63.70 16.56
C PRO A 757 -39.49 64.46 17.84
N PRO A 758 -40.36 65.31 18.41
CA PRO A 758 -40.01 66.19 19.52
C PRO A 758 -40.11 65.52 20.91
N GLY A 759 -39.21 65.91 21.81
CA GLY A 759 -39.36 65.85 23.28
C GLY A 759 -38.84 64.57 23.95
N SER A 760 -38.24 64.59 25.14
CA SER A 760 -37.96 65.67 26.08
C SER A 760 -36.96 65.17 27.14
N LYS A 761 -35.93 65.99 27.37
CA LYS A 761 -34.98 66.11 28.49
C LYS A 761 -33.97 64.98 28.76
#